data_AF-A0A2V9CUA3-F1
#
_entry.id   AF-A0A2V9CUA3-F1
#
_cell.length_a   1.000
_cell.length_b   1.000
_cell.length_c   1.000
_cell.angle_alpha   90.00
_cell.angle_beta   90.00
_cell.angle_gamma   90.00
#
_symmetry.space_group_name_H-M   'P 1'
#
loop_
_entity.id
_entity.type
_entity.pdbx_description
1 polymer ?
#
loop_
_entity_poly.entity_id
_entity_poly.type
_entity_poly.pdbx_seq_one_letter_code
_entity_poly.pdbx_strand_id
1 'polypeptide(L)'
;MGLVSPNNEKNRARGEADSSRRKFLQTAGVAAAAFLVRDSSRAQGATSRDFLPQVNPHFMITPDQAWDWASFKSQGGPTYAGSAGWKRYTDFLISKMPEFGAVDLDYVEIPYDHYIVDDWPDRRTHIYDSGMALEKLISDGTPVPVVASYGMTSGFTPAEGITAPMVYYDPTHPPDNAQIAGKILVCQTVQYPDPPYTSSFLDNFTLTDYEWRSPGKWAPLFTPPHTSATTSYHSRWVWSQLNAFAAIGIKGHAAGMVVVYDLSPGAAFGLAQRSVYTPDGKAGLGAVYVNCPTLTLDRVNGAKVLVDAKAGKAATLTLSAHFERNTGKAIIAYLPGKNYGTPRDEQVLLATHTDAMSLIEENGGLGLLGIMSYFNHIPKTARPRTLIFYFDCRHFMPGAEAAWPQFDYYTIHPERLKTIVATLGMEHMGGRQTVEAGPGGNNYVYSSELPENGGVITSLMDVYNNNIWLVEAIAKAATDHHWPRVDVKAGNVEPGLNGGFQGSVKSPMNKGRAYKIPGIGLAGDWPGGWTQTYAQLDTEAGPHGFDKDYFVQQIAGLSQLTGELMLVKPIVIDLGWGELKSALINLTGSAFVRRQDARTRRRTLVDQYFAAFRKVEVAAHSDAKVALKELVANVSAWVVPDKQADLRTLVDARIFKLS
;
A
#
# COMPACT_ATOMS: atom_id res chain seq x y z
N MET A 1 -8.47 -49.48 -42.84
CA MET A 1 -9.74 -50.17 -42.54
C MET A 1 -10.24 -49.59 -41.22
N GLY A 2 -11.30 -48.82 -41.07
CA GLY A 2 -12.38 -48.33 -41.92
C GLY A 2 -13.58 -48.05 -40.98
N LEU A 3 -14.18 -46.84 -41.11
CA LEU A 3 -15.62 -46.52 -40.89
C LEU A 3 -16.10 -46.39 -39.40
N VAL A 4 -16.89 -45.40 -38.91
CA VAL A 4 -17.73 -44.27 -39.43
C VAL A 4 -17.93 -43.19 -38.32
N SER A 5 -18.16 -41.93 -38.73
CA SER A 5 -18.60 -40.70 -38.00
C SER A 5 -20.08 -40.77 -37.47
N PRO A 6 -20.75 -39.76 -36.82
CA PRO A 6 -20.60 -38.27 -36.97
C PRO A 6 -20.84 -37.34 -35.74
N ASN A 7 -20.50 -36.04 -35.95
CA ASN A 7 -21.07 -34.79 -35.41
C ASN A 7 -21.18 -34.51 -33.88
N ASN A 8 -20.51 -33.44 -33.41
CA ASN A 8 -21.22 -32.16 -33.17
C ASN A 8 -20.25 -31.00 -32.85
N GLU A 9 -20.25 -30.01 -33.74
CA GLU A 9 -19.89 -28.63 -33.41
C GLU A 9 -20.88 -28.07 -32.37
N LYS A 10 -20.38 -27.45 -31.28
CA LYS A 10 -20.83 -26.14 -30.77
C LYS A 10 -20.14 -25.77 -29.45
N ASN A 11 -19.89 -24.46 -29.32
CA ASN A 11 -19.56 -23.68 -28.13
C ASN A 11 -18.08 -23.53 -27.74
N ARG A 12 -17.30 -22.92 -28.64
CA ARG A 12 -16.30 -21.92 -28.23
C ARG A 12 -16.97 -20.55 -28.10
N ALA A 13 -17.54 -20.24 -26.93
CA ALA A 13 -17.91 -18.87 -26.59
C ALA A 13 -16.63 -18.11 -26.19
N ARG A 14 -15.88 -17.61 -27.20
CA ARG A 14 -14.92 -16.52 -26.98
C ARG A 14 -15.71 -15.27 -26.65
N GLY A 15 -15.41 -14.65 -25.51
CA GLY A 15 -16.10 -13.46 -25.02
C GLY A 15 -15.92 -12.26 -25.96
N GLU A 16 -16.99 -11.88 -26.66
CA GLU A 16 -17.23 -10.54 -27.18
C GLU A 16 -17.86 -9.66 -26.09
N ALA A 17 -17.24 -9.64 -24.91
CA ALA A 17 -17.35 -8.49 -24.04
C ALA A 17 -16.13 -7.61 -24.35
N ASP A 18 -16.35 -6.29 -24.36
CA ASP A 18 -15.29 -5.29 -24.12
C ASP A 18 -14.70 -4.51 -25.31
N SER A 19 -15.39 -4.37 -26.45
CA SER A 19 -14.93 -3.41 -27.49
C SER A 19 -15.29 -1.95 -27.20
N SER A 20 -16.34 -1.66 -26.41
CA SER A 20 -16.78 -0.28 -26.12
C SER A 20 -16.17 0.33 -24.85
N ARG A 21 -15.88 -0.45 -23.81
CA ARG A 21 -15.12 0.02 -22.63
C ARG A 21 -13.64 0.22 -22.94
N ARG A 22 -13.01 -0.68 -23.73
CA ARG A 22 -11.69 -0.44 -24.32
C ARG A 22 -11.68 0.79 -25.21
N LYS A 23 -12.68 0.97 -26.09
CA LYS A 23 -12.78 2.18 -26.91
C LYS A 23 -12.97 3.46 -26.09
N PHE A 24 -13.68 3.40 -24.95
CA PHE A 24 -13.91 4.55 -24.06
C PHE A 24 -12.61 5.04 -23.36
N LEU A 25 -11.78 4.12 -22.85
CA LEU A 25 -10.46 4.46 -22.28
C LEU A 25 -9.40 4.70 -23.37
N GLN A 26 -9.50 4.05 -24.53
CA GLN A 26 -8.69 4.41 -25.70
C GLN A 26 -9.04 5.80 -26.23
N THR A 27 -10.29 6.26 -26.15
CA THR A 27 -10.64 7.65 -26.48
C THR A 27 -10.16 8.65 -25.45
N ALA A 28 -9.99 8.28 -24.17
CA ALA A 28 -9.27 9.12 -23.21
C ALA A 28 -7.77 9.22 -23.56
N GLY A 29 -7.16 8.11 -24.00
CA GLY A 29 -5.79 8.09 -24.53
C GLY A 29 -5.60 8.83 -25.88
N VAL A 30 -6.65 8.89 -26.71
CA VAL A 30 -6.61 9.60 -28.01
C VAL A 30 -7.05 11.07 -27.89
N ALA A 31 -7.88 11.43 -26.91
CA ALA A 31 -8.19 12.83 -26.61
C ALA A 31 -6.97 13.60 -26.06
N ALA A 32 -5.98 12.89 -25.50
CA ALA A 32 -4.67 13.45 -25.16
C ALA A 32 -3.74 13.64 -26.37
N ALA A 33 -4.01 13.01 -27.52
CA ALA A 33 -3.12 13.02 -28.69
C ALA A 33 -3.47 14.11 -29.74
N ALA A 34 -4.55 14.87 -29.56
CA ALA A 34 -4.99 15.89 -30.53
C ALA A 34 -4.49 17.32 -30.24
N PHE A 35 -3.47 17.51 -29.40
CA PHE A 35 -2.84 18.82 -29.16
C PHE A 35 -1.42 18.97 -29.72
N LEU A 36 -0.91 17.99 -30.46
CA LEU A 36 0.41 18.06 -31.10
C LEU A 36 0.29 18.52 -32.56
N VAL A 37 0.03 19.81 -32.79
CA VAL A 37 0.68 20.70 -33.77
C VAL A 37 0.13 22.10 -33.50
N ARG A 38 0.67 22.78 -32.47
CA ARG A 38 0.65 24.24 -32.36
C ARG A 38 1.66 24.63 -31.29
N ASP A 39 2.91 24.37 -31.58
CA ASP A 39 4.01 24.92 -30.82
C ASP A 39 4.74 25.99 -31.64
N SER A 40 5.27 26.99 -30.95
CA SER A 40 5.93 28.24 -31.41
C SER A 40 5.13 29.55 -31.36
N SER A 41 4.13 29.71 -30.48
CA SER A 41 3.68 31.08 -30.11
C SER A 41 3.02 31.27 -28.74
N ARG A 42 3.26 30.38 -27.75
CA ARG A 42 2.61 30.48 -26.42
C ARG A 42 3.58 30.58 -25.24
N ALA A 43 4.77 31.13 -25.46
CA ALA A 43 5.66 31.57 -24.39
C ALA A 43 5.39 33.04 -24.05
N GLN A 44 4.17 33.36 -23.59
CA GLN A 44 3.81 34.62 -22.95
C GLN A 44 2.41 34.46 -22.33
N GLY A 45 2.34 34.26 -21.00
CA GLY A 45 1.09 34.39 -20.24
C GLY A 45 0.68 33.26 -19.29
N ALA A 46 1.58 32.35 -18.87
CA ALA A 46 1.23 31.41 -17.79
C ALA A 46 1.05 32.18 -16.46
N THR A 47 -0.11 32.03 -15.83
CA THR A 47 -0.37 32.57 -14.50
C THR A 47 0.05 31.56 -13.43
N SER A 48 0.33 32.03 -12.22
CA SER A 48 0.74 31.13 -11.12
C SER A 48 -0.29 30.06 -10.74
N ARG A 49 -1.56 30.20 -11.18
CA ARG A 49 -2.61 29.18 -10.99
C ARG A 49 -2.53 28.05 -12.01
N ASP A 50 -1.94 28.29 -13.18
CA ASP A 50 -1.78 27.27 -14.22
C ASP A 50 -0.83 26.16 -13.74
N PHE A 51 0.07 26.49 -12.81
CA PHE A 51 1.00 25.55 -12.18
C PHE A 51 0.37 24.60 -11.15
N LEU A 52 -0.94 24.68 -10.91
CA LEU A 52 -1.64 23.74 -10.02
C LEU A 52 -1.90 22.40 -10.76
N PRO A 53 -2.64 22.38 -11.90
CA PRO A 53 -2.90 21.14 -12.65
C PRO A 53 -1.84 20.83 -13.72
N GLN A 54 -0.90 21.75 -13.98
CA GLN A 54 0.20 21.57 -14.93
C GLN A 54 1.52 21.80 -14.22
N VAL A 55 2.19 20.72 -13.83
CA VAL A 55 3.42 20.82 -13.04
C VAL A 55 4.51 21.54 -13.83
N ASN A 56 5.08 22.59 -13.23
CA ASN A 56 6.26 23.25 -13.77
C ASN A 56 7.52 22.45 -13.40
N PRO A 57 8.24 21.84 -14.36
CA PRO A 57 9.40 21.02 -14.06
C PRO A 57 10.53 21.81 -13.35
N HIS A 58 10.58 23.14 -13.50
CA HIS A 58 11.58 23.97 -12.81
C HIS A 58 11.30 24.16 -11.30
N PHE A 59 10.10 23.86 -10.82
CA PHE A 59 9.76 23.91 -9.39
C PHE A 59 9.94 22.55 -8.72
N MET A 60 10.12 21.49 -9.51
CA MET A 60 10.30 20.13 -9.00
C MET A 60 11.69 19.96 -8.40
N ILE A 61 11.78 19.10 -7.38
CA ILE A 61 13.07 18.62 -6.90
C ILE A 61 13.79 17.86 -8.02
N THR A 62 15.11 17.87 -7.97
CA THR A 62 15.96 17.11 -8.89
C THR A 62 16.19 15.67 -8.39
N PRO A 63 16.54 14.73 -9.28
CA PRO A 63 16.95 13.39 -8.87
C PRO A 63 18.10 13.39 -7.86
N ASP A 64 19.07 14.30 -8.01
CA ASP A 64 20.20 14.40 -7.08
C ASP A 64 19.76 14.87 -5.69
N GLN A 65 18.83 15.84 -5.61
CA GLN A 65 18.23 16.21 -4.32
C GLN A 65 17.46 15.04 -3.69
N ALA A 66 16.70 14.29 -4.48
CA ALA A 66 16.01 13.08 -4.00
C ALA A 66 17.01 12.04 -3.46
N TRP A 67 18.12 11.84 -4.17
CA TRP A 67 19.20 10.96 -3.75
C TRP A 67 19.87 11.44 -2.46
N ASP A 68 20.14 12.74 -2.33
CA ASP A 68 20.76 13.32 -1.14
C ASP A 68 19.87 13.14 0.10
N TRP A 69 18.56 13.34 -0.06
CA TRP A 69 17.58 13.14 1.03
C TRP A 69 17.48 11.65 1.41
N ALA A 70 17.40 10.76 0.44
CA ALA A 70 17.40 9.33 0.66
C ALA A 70 18.71 8.85 1.32
N SER A 71 19.85 9.38 0.88
CA SER A 71 21.19 9.19 1.46
C SER A 71 21.30 9.70 2.88
N PHE A 72 20.72 10.85 3.18
CA PHE A 72 20.66 11.34 4.54
C PHE A 72 19.83 10.40 5.42
N LYS A 73 18.61 10.04 5.00
CA LYS A 73 17.74 9.15 5.77
C LYS A 73 18.45 7.81 6.02
N SER A 74 19.07 7.25 5.00
CA SER A 74 19.62 5.89 5.04
C SER A 74 20.70 5.69 6.10
N GLN A 75 21.45 6.75 6.43
CA GLN A 75 22.46 6.77 7.48
C GLN A 75 21.88 6.54 8.89
N GLY A 76 20.57 6.74 9.07
CA GLY A 76 19.88 6.52 10.35
C GLY A 76 19.45 5.07 10.61
N GLY A 77 19.57 4.16 9.61
CA GLY A 77 19.05 2.79 9.72
C GLY A 77 17.51 2.74 9.76
N PRO A 78 16.93 1.69 10.38
CA PRO A 78 15.52 1.65 10.75
C PRO A 78 15.11 2.86 11.58
N THR A 79 13.95 3.44 11.27
CA THR A 79 13.42 4.59 12.00
C THR A 79 12.19 4.21 12.81
N TYR A 80 12.30 3.23 13.72
CA TYR A 80 11.22 2.96 14.68
C TYR A 80 10.88 4.21 15.51
N ALA A 81 9.61 4.45 15.78
CA ALA A 81 9.13 5.67 16.42
C ALA A 81 9.92 6.02 17.69
N GLY A 82 10.44 7.25 17.78
CA GLY A 82 11.22 7.72 18.93
C GLY A 82 12.66 7.18 19.02
N SER A 83 13.08 6.23 18.18
CA SER A 83 14.49 5.79 18.09
C SER A 83 15.43 6.93 17.67
N ALA A 84 16.74 6.75 17.86
CA ALA A 84 17.74 7.74 17.45
C ALA A 84 17.70 8.05 15.93
N GLY A 85 17.58 7.01 15.10
CA GLY A 85 17.43 7.15 13.65
C GLY A 85 16.16 7.91 13.27
N TRP A 86 15.05 7.61 13.93
CA TRP A 86 13.78 8.31 13.72
C TRP A 86 13.83 9.78 14.15
N LYS A 87 14.43 10.09 15.30
CA LYS A 87 14.61 11.48 15.76
C LYS A 87 15.43 12.27 14.74
N ARG A 88 16.56 11.72 14.27
CA ARG A 88 17.38 12.36 13.23
C ARG A 88 16.62 12.58 11.93
N TYR A 89 15.83 11.60 11.49
CA TYR A 89 15.03 11.73 10.27
C TYR A 89 13.93 12.79 10.42
N THR A 90 13.18 12.76 11.52
CA THR A 90 12.10 13.72 11.76
C THR A 90 12.60 15.12 12.06
N ASP A 91 13.74 15.30 12.73
CA ASP A 91 14.41 16.60 12.88
C ASP A 91 14.79 17.17 11.51
N PHE A 92 15.30 16.34 10.59
CA PHE A 92 15.54 16.75 9.20
C PHE A 92 14.24 17.20 8.53
N LEU A 93 13.17 16.40 8.59
CA LEU A 93 11.87 16.78 8.02
C LEU A 93 11.39 18.12 8.59
N ILE A 94 11.34 18.25 9.92
CA ILE A 94 10.91 19.45 10.64
C ILE A 94 11.76 20.66 10.25
N SER A 95 13.08 20.50 10.10
CA SER A 95 13.96 21.60 9.70
C SER A 95 13.67 22.10 8.27
N LYS A 96 13.24 21.21 7.37
CA LYS A 96 12.93 21.55 5.97
C LYS A 96 11.54 22.17 5.78
N MET A 97 10.59 21.87 6.66
CA MET A 97 9.22 22.37 6.51
C MET A 97 9.14 23.91 6.45
N PRO A 98 9.77 24.70 7.36
CA PRO A 98 9.78 26.15 7.27
C PRO A 98 10.57 26.70 6.07
N GLU A 99 11.65 26.03 5.65
CA GLU A 99 12.39 26.39 4.42
C GLU A 99 11.47 26.32 3.18
N PHE A 100 10.48 25.41 3.21
CA PHE A 100 9.47 25.26 2.17
C PHE A 100 8.13 25.95 2.52
N GLY A 101 8.17 26.95 3.40
CA GLY A 101 7.05 27.86 3.65
C GLY A 101 5.93 27.31 4.51
N ALA A 102 6.12 26.15 5.15
CA ALA A 102 5.17 25.63 6.11
C ALA A 102 5.20 26.42 7.42
N VAL A 103 4.04 26.52 8.06
CA VAL A 103 3.81 27.24 9.32
C VAL A 103 2.96 26.41 10.27
N ASP A 104 2.79 26.92 11.49
CA ASP A 104 1.90 26.38 12.53
C ASP A 104 2.11 24.87 12.78
N LEU A 105 3.38 24.50 12.97
CA LEU A 105 3.77 23.14 13.29
C LEU A 105 3.14 22.72 14.62
N ASP A 106 2.50 21.56 14.62
CA ASP A 106 1.82 20.96 15.76
C ASP A 106 2.24 19.49 15.87
N TYR A 107 2.08 18.89 17.05
CA TYR A 107 2.42 17.49 17.24
C TYR A 107 1.62 16.81 18.35
N VAL A 108 1.49 15.49 18.24
CA VAL A 108 1.03 14.61 19.31
C VAL A 108 2.17 13.68 19.68
N GLU A 109 2.56 13.70 20.95
CA GLU A 109 3.56 12.77 21.49
C GLU A 109 2.93 11.43 21.82
N ILE A 110 3.65 10.35 21.50
CA ILE A 110 3.12 8.98 21.55
C ILE A 110 4.10 8.11 22.34
N PRO A 111 3.91 7.96 23.66
CA PRO A 111 4.75 7.09 24.47
C PRO A 111 4.38 5.61 24.26
N TYR A 112 5.38 4.76 24.08
CA TYR A 112 5.19 3.30 24.01
C TYR A 112 6.43 2.52 24.40
N ASP A 113 6.24 1.22 24.65
CA ASP A 113 7.33 0.29 24.89
C ASP A 113 7.89 -0.19 23.55
N HIS A 114 9.06 0.32 23.19
CA HIS A 114 9.81 -0.05 21.99
C HIS A 114 10.62 -1.32 22.28
N TYR A 115 10.39 -2.35 21.48
CA TYR A 115 11.17 -3.59 21.53
C TYR A 115 12.47 -3.43 20.72
N ILE A 116 13.61 -3.51 21.40
CA ILE A 116 14.95 -3.33 20.83
C ILE A 116 15.70 -4.66 20.90
N VAL A 117 16.35 -5.04 19.80
CA VAL A 117 17.29 -6.17 19.76
C VAL A 117 18.70 -5.58 19.80
N ASP A 118 19.52 -6.02 20.75
CA ASP A 118 20.77 -5.30 21.10
C ASP A 118 21.86 -5.41 20.03
N ASP A 119 21.80 -6.48 19.23
CA ASP A 119 22.79 -6.81 18.21
C ASP A 119 22.25 -6.76 16.78
N TRP A 120 21.03 -6.24 16.58
CA TRP A 120 20.43 -6.12 15.26
C TRP A 120 19.80 -4.74 15.06
N PRO A 121 20.04 -4.04 13.93
CA PRO A 121 20.89 -4.43 12.79
C PRO A 121 22.32 -3.85 12.91
N ASP A 122 23.35 -4.69 13.04
CA ASP A 122 24.73 -4.24 12.78
C ASP A 122 25.20 -4.77 11.43
N ARG A 123 25.21 -3.88 10.42
CA ARG A 123 25.70 -4.21 9.06
C ARG A 123 27.14 -4.71 9.02
N ARG A 124 27.97 -4.52 10.04
CA ARG A 124 29.35 -5.03 10.02
C ARG A 124 29.41 -6.52 10.36
N THR A 125 28.40 -7.03 11.04
CA THR A 125 28.37 -8.38 11.58
C THR A 125 27.22 -9.21 11.02
N HIS A 126 26.11 -8.57 10.62
CA HIS A 126 24.89 -9.18 10.11
C HIS A 126 24.72 -8.88 8.60
N ILE A 127 25.58 -9.48 7.76
CA ILE A 127 25.41 -9.51 6.30
C ILE A 127 25.34 -10.98 5.85
N TYR A 128 24.39 -11.29 4.97
CA TYR A 128 24.39 -12.53 4.20
C TYR A 128 25.73 -12.70 3.45
N ASP A 129 26.34 -13.88 3.53
CA ASP A 129 27.69 -14.19 3.01
C ASP A 129 28.87 -13.42 3.64
N SER A 130 28.70 -12.78 4.81
CA SER A 130 29.82 -12.13 5.54
C SER A 130 30.94 -13.09 5.97
N GLY A 131 30.66 -14.39 6.03
CA GLY A 131 31.56 -15.39 6.63
C GLY A 131 31.69 -15.26 8.15
N MET A 132 30.97 -14.32 8.80
CA MET A 132 30.91 -14.18 10.25
C MET A 132 29.74 -14.98 10.80
N ALA A 133 30.04 -16.05 11.54
CA ALA A 133 29.01 -16.78 12.27
C ALA A 133 28.48 -15.90 13.41
N LEU A 134 27.21 -15.54 13.33
CA LEU A 134 26.47 -15.02 14.46
C LEU A 134 25.72 -16.20 15.06
N GLU A 135 26.29 -16.78 16.11
CA GLU A 135 25.70 -17.93 16.78
C GLU A 135 24.43 -17.50 17.55
N LYS A 136 23.34 -17.34 16.81
CA LYS A 136 21.99 -17.09 17.33
C LYS A 136 21.20 -18.38 17.48
N LEU A 137 21.56 -19.40 16.71
CA LEU A 137 20.91 -20.70 16.73
C LEU A 137 21.95 -21.80 16.49
N ILE A 138 21.96 -22.79 17.39
CA ILE A 138 22.75 -24.01 17.26
C ILE A 138 21.76 -25.18 17.19
N SER A 139 21.78 -25.97 16.12
CA SER A 139 20.87 -27.09 15.88
C SER A 139 21.62 -28.42 15.89
N ASP A 140 21.30 -29.29 16.87
CA ASP A 140 21.99 -30.56 17.11
C ASP A 140 23.53 -30.39 17.20
N GLY A 141 23.97 -29.38 17.97
CA GLY A 141 25.39 -29.03 18.16
C GLY A 141 26.06 -28.38 16.94
N THR A 142 25.32 -28.11 15.87
CA THR A 142 25.85 -27.44 14.67
C THR A 142 25.31 -26.01 14.59
N PRO A 143 26.16 -24.97 14.58
CA PRO A 143 25.73 -23.60 14.35
C PRO A 143 24.98 -23.45 13.03
N VAL A 144 23.85 -22.74 13.05
CA VAL A 144 23.16 -22.34 11.83
C VAL A 144 23.92 -21.14 11.23
N PRO A 145 24.36 -21.19 9.96
CA PRO A 145 25.26 -20.19 9.42
C PRO A 145 24.70 -18.76 9.48
N VAL A 146 23.41 -18.59 9.15
CA VAL A 146 22.74 -17.29 9.14
C VAL A 146 21.34 -17.44 9.71
N VAL A 147 21.00 -16.54 10.64
CA VAL A 147 19.61 -16.29 11.06
C VAL A 147 19.09 -15.10 10.28
N ALA A 148 17.91 -15.26 9.67
CA ALA A 148 17.36 -14.29 8.76
C ALA A 148 16.82 -13.05 9.49
N SER A 149 16.06 -13.24 10.58
CA SER A 149 15.42 -12.18 11.37
C SER A 149 14.87 -12.72 12.69
N TYR A 150 14.12 -11.92 13.44
CA TYR A 150 13.50 -12.26 14.72
C TYR A 150 12.03 -11.83 14.81
N GLY A 151 11.32 -12.40 15.79
CA GLY A 151 9.96 -11.99 16.13
C GLY A 151 9.94 -10.67 16.91
N MET A 152 9.35 -9.61 16.37
CA MET A 152 9.18 -8.37 17.12
C MET A 152 8.31 -8.63 18.35
N THR A 153 8.66 -8.02 19.48
CA THR A 153 7.98 -8.19 20.77
C THR A 153 8.04 -9.60 21.36
N SER A 154 8.78 -10.53 20.73
CA SER A 154 8.79 -11.95 21.12
C SER A 154 9.49 -12.25 22.44
N GLY A 155 10.14 -11.26 23.06
CA GLY A 155 10.86 -11.42 24.30
C GLY A 155 12.35 -11.65 24.07
N PHE A 156 13.02 -12.36 24.97
CA PHE A 156 14.47 -12.49 24.98
C PHE A 156 14.91 -13.79 25.66
N THR A 157 16.20 -14.09 25.57
CA THR A 157 16.86 -15.20 26.25
C THR A 157 17.87 -14.69 27.29
N PRO A 158 18.27 -15.52 28.27
CA PRO A 158 19.54 -15.33 28.96
C PRO A 158 20.73 -15.27 27.99
N ALA A 159 21.89 -14.81 28.47
CA ALA A 159 23.09 -14.66 27.64
C ALA A 159 23.60 -16.00 27.09
N GLU A 160 23.45 -17.08 27.85
CA GLU A 160 23.76 -18.45 27.45
C GLU A 160 22.74 -19.08 26.48
N GLY A 161 21.65 -18.37 26.18
CA GLY A 161 20.54 -18.86 25.36
C GLY A 161 19.64 -19.86 26.09
N ILE A 162 18.64 -20.38 25.37
CA ILE A 162 17.74 -21.43 25.83
C ILE A 162 18.04 -22.70 25.05
N THR A 163 18.41 -23.77 25.76
CA THR A 163 18.59 -25.10 25.16
C THR A 163 17.42 -26.00 25.50
N ALA A 164 16.72 -26.51 24.49
CA ALA A 164 15.60 -27.42 24.66
C ALA A 164 15.45 -28.38 23.46
N PRO A 165 14.76 -29.53 23.62
CA PRO A 165 14.31 -30.33 22.50
C PRO A 165 13.45 -29.51 21.54
N MET A 166 13.62 -29.71 20.24
CA MET A 166 12.76 -29.14 19.23
C MET A 166 11.51 -30.00 19.02
N VAL A 167 10.43 -29.34 18.61
CA VAL A 167 9.21 -30.00 18.13
C VAL A 167 8.80 -29.34 16.81
N TYR A 168 8.64 -30.14 15.77
CA TYR A 168 8.14 -29.67 14.49
C TYR A 168 6.61 -29.50 14.53
N TYR A 169 6.12 -28.35 14.08
CA TYR A 169 4.69 -28.13 13.85
C TYR A 169 4.28 -28.74 12.51
N ASP A 170 3.74 -29.96 12.54
CA ASP A 170 3.11 -30.57 11.37
C ASP A 170 1.66 -30.09 11.24
N PRO A 171 1.29 -29.29 10.23
CA PRO A 171 -0.09 -28.82 10.09
C PRO A 171 -1.10 -29.95 9.86
N THR A 172 -0.65 -31.13 9.39
CA THR A 172 -1.52 -32.30 9.18
C THR A 172 -1.77 -33.09 10.47
N HIS A 173 -0.80 -33.05 11.41
CA HIS A 173 -0.86 -33.70 12.70
C HIS A 173 -0.26 -32.76 13.77
N PRO A 174 -0.95 -31.64 14.08
CA PRO A 174 -0.36 -30.60 14.90
C PRO A 174 -0.09 -31.11 16.32
N PRO A 175 1.09 -30.82 16.91
CA PRO A 175 1.35 -31.17 18.29
C PRO A 175 0.36 -30.44 19.22
N ASP A 176 -0.10 -31.13 20.26
CA ASP A 176 -0.91 -30.51 21.30
C ASP A 176 -0.08 -29.57 22.19
N ASN A 177 -0.76 -28.78 23.02
CA ASN A 177 -0.10 -27.83 23.92
C ASN A 177 0.90 -28.51 24.88
N ALA A 178 0.62 -29.72 25.36
CA ALA A 178 1.53 -30.43 26.27
C ALA A 178 2.79 -30.91 25.55
N GLN A 179 2.68 -31.23 24.26
CA GLN A 179 3.81 -31.59 23.41
C GLN A 179 4.69 -30.38 23.06
N ILE A 180 4.14 -29.17 23.05
CA ILE A 180 4.85 -27.90 22.79
C ILE A 180 5.53 -27.34 24.07
N ALA A 181 4.89 -27.52 25.23
CA ALA A 181 5.33 -26.88 26.47
C ALA A 181 6.81 -27.11 26.78
N GLY A 182 7.56 -26.02 26.99
CA GLY A 182 8.98 -26.04 27.34
C GLY A 182 9.94 -26.45 26.21
N LYS A 183 9.45 -26.63 24.98
CA LYS A 183 10.27 -26.98 23.81
C LYS A 183 10.51 -25.79 22.88
N ILE A 184 11.48 -25.93 21.98
CA ILE A 184 11.63 -25.00 20.85
C ILE A 184 10.67 -25.45 19.73
N LEU A 185 9.65 -24.66 19.46
CA LEU A 185 8.68 -24.94 18.41
C LEU A 185 9.26 -24.51 17.05
N VAL A 186 9.33 -25.45 16.11
CA VAL A 186 9.81 -25.18 14.75
C VAL A 186 8.64 -25.20 13.77
N CYS A 187 8.35 -24.05 13.18
CA CYS A 187 7.28 -23.87 12.19
C CYS A 187 7.89 -23.69 10.80
N GLN A 188 7.23 -24.21 9.77
CA GLN A 188 7.55 -23.94 8.37
C GLN A 188 6.36 -23.24 7.71
N THR A 189 6.62 -22.20 6.92
CA THR A 189 5.55 -21.56 6.13
C THR A 189 5.02 -22.52 5.08
N VAL A 190 3.70 -22.56 4.90
CA VAL A 190 3.05 -23.46 3.95
C VAL A 190 3.03 -22.87 2.54
N GLN A 191 2.91 -23.75 1.55
CA GLN A 191 2.77 -23.40 0.13
C GLN A 191 1.44 -22.69 -0.15
N TYR A 192 1.35 -22.02 -1.30
CA TYR A 192 0.05 -21.52 -1.79
C TYR A 192 -0.98 -22.65 -1.84
N PRO A 193 -2.27 -22.37 -1.52
CA PRO A 193 -3.34 -23.33 -1.76
C PRO A 193 -3.49 -23.59 -3.26
N ASP A 194 -4.09 -24.73 -3.62
CA ASP A 194 -4.50 -24.99 -5.00
C ASP A 194 -5.74 -24.15 -5.38
N PRO A 195 -5.87 -23.72 -6.65
CA PRO A 195 -7.08 -23.07 -7.13
C PRO A 195 -8.29 -24.02 -7.07
N PRO A 196 -9.54 -23.51 -6.97
CA PRO A 196 -9.93 -22.10 -7.07
C PRO A 196 -9.60 -21.28 -5.82
N TYR A 197 -9.04 -20.09 -6.04
CA TYR A 197 -8.67 -19.18 -4.96
C TYR A 197 -9.89 -18.48 -4.36
N THR A 198 -9.87 -18.27 -3.03
CA THR A 198 -10.84 -17.42 -2.35
C THR A 198 -10.61 -15.95 -2.72
N SER A 199 -11.64 -15.10 -2.60
CA SER A 199 -11.48 -13.66 -2.84
C SER A 199 -10.42 -13.03 -1.93
N SER A 200 -10.32 -13.49 -0.68
CA SER A 200 -9.28 -13.03 0.26
C SER A 200 -7.88 -13.37 -0.27
N PHE A 201 -7.68 -14.58 -0.80
CA PHE A 201 -6.40 -14.95 -1.40
C PHE A 201 -6.09 -14.10 -2.65
N LEU A 202 -7.07 -13.94 -3.55
CA LEU A 202 -6.90 -13.12 -4.76
C LEU A 202 -6.54 -11.68 -4.43
N ASP A 203 -7.22 -11.08 -3.46
CA ASP A 203 -7.02 -9.70 -3.01
C ASP A 203 -5.59 -9.46 -2.52
N ASN A 204 -5.06 -10.39 -1.72
CA ASN A 204 -3.78 -10.20 -1.04
C ASN A 204 -2.57 -10.65 -1.85
N PHE A 205 -2.73 -11.67 -2.70
CA PHE A 205 -1.60 -12.43 -3.27
C PHE A 205 -1.60 -12.51 -4.80
N THR A 206 -2.47 -11.76 -5.48
CA THR A 206 -2.51 -11.72 -6.95
C THR A 206 -2.68 -10.30 -7.48
N LEU A 207 -2.41 -10.10 -8.77
CA LEU A 207 -2.94 -8.93 -9.48
C LEU A 207 -4.43 -9.14 -9.71
N THR A 208 -5.25 -8.24 -9.19
CA THR A 208 -6.71 -8.22 -9.40
C THR A 208 -7.10 -7.27 -10.52
N ASP A 209 -8.38 -7.25 -10.88
CA ASP A 209 -8.91 -6.26 -11.81
C ASP A 209 -8.68 -4.83 -11.30
N TYR A 210 -8.84 -3.84 -12.18
CA TYR A 210 -8.44 -2.46 -11.94
C TYR A 210 -9.36 -1.49 -12.68
N GLU A 211 -9.36 -0.21 -12.30
CA GLU A 211 -10.07 0.85 -13.06
C GLU A 211 -9.19 1.41 -14.18
N TRP A 212 -7.89 1.57 -13.92
CA TRP A 212 -6.91 2.01 -14.92
C TRP A 212 -5.49 1.49 -14.61
N ARG A 213 -4.67 1.28 -15.64
CA ARG A 213 -3.25 0.93 -15.52
C ARG A 213 -2.40 1.74 -16.49
N SER A 214 -1.18 2.05 -16.08
CA SER A 214 -0.18 2.59 -17.01
C SER A 214 0.15 1.56 -18.10
N PRO A 215 0.54 2.00 -19.31
CA PRO A 215 1.08 1.11 -20.34
C PRO A 215 2.31 0.33 -19.84
N GLY A 216 2.52 -0.87 -20.39
CA GLY A 216 3.64 -1.75 -20.03
C GLY A 216 3.27 -3.22 -19.95
N LYS A 217 4.24 -4.09 -19.64
CA LYS A 217 3.99 -5.50 -19.35
C LYS A 217 3.44 -5.68 -17.93
N TRP A 218 2.45 -6.55 -17.77
CA TRP A 218 1.84 -6.89 -16.48
C TRP A 218 1.73 -8.40 -16.34
N ALA A 219 1.90 -8.91 -15.12
CA ALA A 219 1.61 -10.31 -14.84
C ALA A 219 0.10 -10.60 -14.99
N PRO A 220 -0.28 -11.86 -15.28
CA PRO A 220 -1.68 -12.24 -15.45
C PRO A 220 -2.53 -11.90 -14.22
N LEU A 221 -3.80 -11.54 -14.46
CA LEU A 221 -4.76 -11.34 -13.37
C LEU A 221 -5.12 -12.67 -12.69
N PHE A 222 -5.46 -12.60 -11.41
CA PHE A 222 -5.99 -13.69 -10.60
C PHE A 222 -5.08 -14.92 -10.44
N THR A 223 -3.81 -14.76 -10.76
CA THR A 223 -2.78 -15.77 -10.58
C THR A 223 -1.64 -15.15 -9.78
N PRO A 224 -1.11 -15.83 -8.74
CA PRO A 224 0.08 -15.37 -8.04
C PRO A 224 1.24 -15.24 -9.04
N PRO A 225 1.89 -14.08 -9.16
CA PRO A 225 3.09 -13.97 -9.97
C PRO A 225 4.20 -14.88 -9.45
N HIS A 226 4.98 -15.47 -10.36
CA HIS A 226 6.15 -16.25 -9.99
C HIS A 226 7.24 -15.35 -9.40
N THR A 227 8.03 -15.86 -8.45
CA THR A 227 9.09 -15.09 -7.76
C THR A 227 10.18 -14.60 -8.70
N SER A 228 10.37 -15.23 -9.85
CA SER A 228 11.27 -14.77 -10.92
C SER A 228 10.80 -13.51 -11.65
N ALA A 229 9.54 -13.11 -11.47
CA ALA A 229 8.98 -11.87 -12.02
C ALA A 229 8.81 -10.80 -10.94
N THR A 230 8.40 -11.22 -9.74
CA THR A 230 8.31 -10.36 -8.56
C THR A 230 8.25 -11.21 -7.30
N THR A 231 9.04 -10.84 -6.28
CA THR A 231 8.99 -11.47 -4.96
C THR A 231 7.82 -10.99 -4.10
N SER A 232 7.20 -9.84 -4.43
CA SER A 232 6.27 -9.12 -3.55
C SER A 232 5.15 -10.00 -3.00
N TYR A 233 4.45 -10.70 -3.89
CA TYR A 233 3.26 -11.46 -3.54
C TYR A 233 3.58 -12.71 -2.70
N HIS A 234 4.70 -13.36 -2.99
CA HIS A 234 5.12 -14.53 -2.24
C HIS A 234 5.65 -14.17 -0.86
N SER A 235 6.40 -13.08 -0.74
CA SER A 235 6.82 -12.56 0.57
C SER A 235 5.62 -12.15 1.43
N ARG A 236 4.57 -11.53 0.84
CA ARG A 236 3.31 -11.25 1.56
C ARG A 236 2.65 -12.51 2.08
N TRP A 237 2.65 -13.58 1.29
CA TRP A 237 2.08 -14.86 1.68
C TRP A 237 2.82 -15.50 2.85
N VAL A 238 4.14 -15.58 2.77
CA VAL A 238 5.01 -16.04 3.87
C VAL A 238 4.75 -15.21 5.13
N TRP A 239 4.75 -13.88 5.00
CA TRP A 239 4.54 -12.96 6.11
C TRP A 239 3.15 -13.09 6.75
N SER A 240 2.11 -13.39 5.97
CA SER A 240 0.73 -13.49 6.47
C SER A 240 0.52 -14.61 7.50
N GLN A 241 1.42 -15.59 7.57
CA GLN A 241 1.31 -16.77 8.43
C GLN A 241 1.88 -16.54 9.83
N LEU A 242 2.70 -15.49 10.01
CA LEU A 242 3.56 -15.33 11.19
C LEU A 242 2.78 -15.09 12.49
N ASN A 243 1.66 -14.36 12.43
CA ASN A 243 0.78 -14.15 13.58
C ASN A 243 0.19 -15.46 14.11
N ALA A 244 -0.16 -16.38 13.21
CA ALA A 244 -0.72 -17.67 13.59
C ALA A 244 0.34 -18.53 14.31
N PHE A 245 1.58 -18.52 13.82
CA PHE A 245 2.68 -19.22 14.49
C PHE A 245 2.94 -18.66 15.89
N ALA A 246 3.02 -17.33 16.03
CA ALA A 246 3.21 -16.70 17.34
C ALA A 246 2.09 -17.12 18.33
N ALA A 247 0.83 -17.09 17.89
CA ALA A 247 -0.30 -17.51 18.71
C ALA A 247 -0.21 -18.99 19.15
N ILE A 248 0.26 -19.88 18.26
CA ILE A 248 0.47 -21.31 18.57
C ILE A 248 1.58 -21.46 19.63
N GLY A 249 2.73 -20.82 19.44
CA GLY A 249 3.85 -20.90 20.39
C GLY A 249 3.49 -20.37 21.78
N ILE A 250 2.81 -19.22 21.84
CA ILE A 250 2.32 -18.62 23.08
C ILE A 250 1.34 -19.56 23.79
N LYS A 251 0.31 -20.04 23.08
CA LYS A 251 -0.71 -20.92 23.64
C LYS A 251 -0.14 -22.27 24.09
N GLY A 252 0.88 -22.77 23.39
CA GLY A 252 1.57 -24.00 23.70
C GLY A 252 2.64 -23.86 24.79
N HIS A 253 2.90 -22.64 25.30
CA HIS A 253 3.98 -22.36 26.25
C HIS A 253 5.36 -22.85 25.76
N ALA A 254 5.66 -22.60 24.47
CA ALA A 254 6.96 -22.90 23.89
C ALA A 254 8.07 -22.13 24.62
N ALA A 255 9.22 -22.77 24.83
CA ALA A 255 10.40 -22.12 25.42
C ALA A 255 11.05 -21.11 24.45
N GLY A 256 10.84 -21.31 23.16
CA GLY A 256 11.24 -20.41 22.08
C GLY A 256 10.70 -20.94 20.75
N MET A 257 10.88 -20.18 19.67
CA MET A 257 10.41 -20.55 18.35
C MET A 257 11.47 -20.34 17.27
N VAL A 258 11.42 -21.20 16.25
CA VAL A 258 12.11 -21.01 14.97
C VAL A 258 11.10 -21.08 13.84
N VAL A 259 11.01 -20.06 13.01
CA VAL A 259 10.16 -20.06 11.81
C VAL A 259 11.02 -20.15 10.56
N VAL A 260 10.81 -21.19 9.75
CA VAL A 260 11.49 -21.38 8.47
C VAL A 260 10.60 -20.90 7.33
N TYR A 261 11.06 -19.87 6.64
CA TYR A 261 10.38 -19.28 5.49
C TYR A 261 10.67 -20.06 4.22
N ASP A 262 9.69 -20.13 3.34
CA ASP A 262 9.91 -20.45 1.93
C ASP A 262 10.38 -19.21 1.16
N LEU A 263 11.47 -18.59 1.60
CA LEU A 263 12.09 -17.44 0.94
C LEU A 263 13.57 -17.74 0.69
N SER A 264 14.11 -17.19 -0.39
CA SER A 264 15.56 -17.15 -0.62
C SER A 264 16.27 -16.47 0.55
N PRO A 265 17.55 -16.78 0.80
CA PRO A 265 18.30 -16.16 1.88
C PRO A 265 18.22 -14.63 1.89
N GLY A 266 18.43 -13.98 0.74
CA GLY A 266 18.33 -12.53 0.62
C GLY A 266 16.92 -11.97 0.83
N ALA A 267 15.87 -12.67 0.41
CA ALA A 267 14.49 -12.22 0.60
C ALA A 267 13.99 -12.38 2.05
N ALA A 268 14.54 -13.36 2.78
CA ALA A 268 14.20 -13.62 4.18
C ALA A 268 14.94 -12.69 5.14
N PHE A 269 16.17 -12.28 4.79
CA PHE A 269 17.05 -11.53 5.66
C PHE A 269 16.38 -10.23 6.12
N GLY A 270 16.47 -9.88 7.39
CA GLY A 270 15.85 -8.70 8.00
C GLY A 270 14.33 -8.57 7.83
N LEU A 271 13.62 -9.61 7.37
CA LEU A 271 12.17 -9.58 7.23
C LEU A 271 11.52 -9.35 8.57
N ALA A 272 10.94 -8.17 8.76
CA ALA A 272 10.32 -7.81 10.03
C ALA A 272 9.03 -8.60 10.26
N GLN A 273 8.94 -9.27 11.41
CA GLN A 273 7.69 -9.87 11.87
C GLN A 273 6.91 -8.84 12.67
N ARG A 274 5.78 -8.30 12.18
CA ARG A 274 4.92 -7.40 12.98
C ARG A 274 3.97 -8.15 13.93
N SER A 275 4.33 -9.38 14.31
CA SER A 275 3.56 -10.17 15.27
C SER A 275 3.56 -9.50 16.63
N VAL A 276 2.42 -9.54 17.30
CA VAL A 276 2.26 -9.02 18.66
C VAL A 276 2.20 -10.20 19.62
N TYR A 277 3.23 -10.35 20.44
CA TYR A 277 3.35 -11.50 21.34
C TYR A 277 2.59 -11.25 22.64
N THR A 278 1.27 -11.19 22.56
CA THR A 278 0.35 -11.09 23.69
C THR A 278 -0.66 -12.24 23.65
N PRO A 279 -1.33 -12.58 24.76
CA PRO A 279 -2.26 -13.71 24.78
C PRO A 279 -3.42 -13.61 23.77
N ASP A 280 -3.81 -12.39 23.38
CA ASP A 280 -4.88 -12.13 22.42
C ASP A 280 -4.39 -11.55 21.08
N GLY A 281 -3.07 -11.45 20.89
CA GLY A 281 -2.45 -10.90 19.68
C GLY A 281 -2.69 -9.40 19.49
N LYS A 282 -3.12 -8.67 20.53
CA LYS A 282 -3.36 -7.22 20.47
C LYS A 282 -2.30 -6.45 21.23
N ALA A 283 -1.99 -5.25 20.73
CA ALA A 283 -1.08 -4.31 21.35
C ALA A 283 -1.84 -3.08 21.89
N GLY A 284 -1.10 -2.06 22.33
CA GLY A 284 -1.63 -0.79 22.80
C GLY A 284 -1.28 -0.51 24.25
N LEU A 285 -1.97 0.45 24.86
CA LEU A 285 -1.76 0.82 26.26
C LEU A 285 -2.04 -0.36 27.19
N GLY A 286 -1.06 -0.69 28.03
CA GLY A 286 -1.18 -1.78 29.01
C GLY A 286 -1.03 -3.18 28.43
N ALA A 287 -0.58 -3.32 27.18
CA ALA A 287 -0.28 -4.62 26.60
C ALA A 287 0.77 -5.37 27.45
N VAL A 288 0.51 -6.64 27.74
CA VAL A 288 1.42 -7.53 28.47
C VAL A 288 1.99 -8.55 27.51
N TYR A 289 3.28 -8.38 27.19
CA TYR A 289 3.99 -9.27 26.28
C TYR A 289 4.36 -10.60 26.95
N VAL A 290 4.24 -11.68 26.20
CA VAL A 290 4.61 -13.04 26.60
C VAL A 290 6.00 -13.34 26.05
N ASN A 291 6.90 -13.76 26.94
CA ASN A 291 8.25 -14.16 26.53
C ASN A 291 8.21 -15.49 25.77
N CYS A 292 8.39 -15.44 24.46
CA CYS A 292 8.48 -16.57 23.54
C CYS A 292 9.49 -16.22 22.43
N PRO A 293 10.79 -16.16 22.76
CA PRO A 293 11.82 -15.62 21.86
C PRO A 293 11.81 -16.38 20.54
N THR A 294 11.70 -15.64 19.44
CA THR A 294 11.49 -16.21 18.11
C THR A 294 12.59 -15.78 17.15
N LEU A 295 13.23 -16.76 16.51
CA LEU A 295 14.15 -16.55 15.39
C LEU A 295 13.51 -17.05 14.09
N THR A 296 14.03 -16.55 12.97
CA THR A 296 13.49 -16.87 11.64
C THR A 296 14.63 -17.20 10.68
N LEU A 297 14.39 -18.14 9.77
CA LEU A 297 15.38 -18.67 8.84
C LEU A 297 14.80 -18.63 7.43
N ASP A 298 15.68 -18.51 6.43
CA ASP A 298 15.35 -18.78 5.03
C ASP A 298 15.27 -20.28 4.73
N ARG A 299 14.86 -20.61 3.50
CA ARG A 299 14.66 -22.01 3.08
C ARG A 299 15.95 -22.84 3.04
N VAL A 300 17.11 -22.21 2.84
CA VAL A 300 18.43 -22.87 2.76
C VAL A 300 18.95 -23.13 4.17
N ASN A 301 19.07 -22.09 5.00
CA ASN A 301 19.60 -22.22 6.36
C ASN A 301 18.64 -22.98 7.29
N GLY A 302 17.33 -22.93 7.03
CA GLY A 302 16.33 -23.67 7.79
C GLY A 302 16.23 -25.16 7.45
N ALA A 303 16.80 -25.63 6.33
CA ALA A 303 16.64 -27.01 5.87
C ALA A 303 17.12 -28.04 6.90
N LYS A 304 18.32 -27.85 7.47
CA LYS A 304 18.86 -28.73 8.52
C LYS A 304 18.00 -28.68 9.78
N VAL A 305 17.59 -27.48 10.20
CA VAL A 305 16.79 -27.28 11.42
C VAL A 305 15.45 -28.02 11.32
N LEU A 306 14.82 -28.04 10.14
CA LEU A 306 13.59 -28.81 9.92
C LEU A 306 13.82 -30.32 10.07
N VAL A 307 14.93 -30.86 9.56
CA VAL A 307 15.29 -32.28 9.71
C VAL A 307 15.53 -32.60 11.19
N ASP A 308 16.33 -31.79 11.88
CA ASP A 308 16.64 -31.96 13.29
C ASP A 308 15.39 -31.87 14.18
N ALA A 309 14.48 -30.94 13.88
CA ALA A 309 13.21 -30.78 14.61
C ALA A 309 12.27 -31.97 14.42
N LYS A 310 12.18 -32.53 13.20
CA LYS A 310 11.41 -33.75 12.92
C LYS A 310 11.99 -34.97 13.62
N ALA A 311 13.31 -34.97 13.88
CA ALA A 311 13.99 -35.98 14.67
C ALA A 311 13.97 -35.71 16.19
N GLY A 312 13.35 -34.62 16.64
CA GLY A 312 13.27 -34.25 18.06
C GLY A 312 14.61 -33.86 18.70
N LYS A 313 15.59 -33.42 17.90
CA LYS A 313 16.91 -32.99 18.39
C LYS A 313 16.81 -31.71 19.20
N ALA A 314 17.83 -31.44 20.00
CA ALA A 314 17.93 -30.20 20.77
C ALA A 314 18.47 -29.06 19.91
N ALA A 315 18.08 -27.84 20.26
CA ALA A 315 18.70 -26.62 19.77
C ALA A 315 18.96 -25.65 20.92
N THR A 316 19.92 -24.75 20.71
CA THR A 316 20.18 -23.60 21.57
C THR A 316 19.81 -22.34 20.81
N LEU A 317 18.86 -21.56 21.33
CA LEU A 317 18.38 -20.30 20.77
C LEU A 317 18.87 -19.13 21.63
N THR A 318 19.45 -18.11 20.99
CA THR A 318 19.92 -16.88 21.66
C THR A 318 19.31 -15.64 21.00
N LEU A 319 18.66 -14.79 21.80
CA LEU A 319 18.08 -13.51 21.37
C LEU A 319 18.24 -12.47 22.49
N SER A 320 19.17 -11.52 22.31
CA SER A 320 19.36 -10.40 23.24
C SER A 320 18.44 -9.26 22.85
N ALA A 321 17.45 -8.99 23.67
CA ALA A 321 16.48 -7.93 23.41
C ALA A 321 15.92 -7.39 24.72
N HIS A 322 15.39 -6.17 24.67
CA HIS A 322 14.73 -5.54 25.80
C HIS A 322 13.63 -4.58 25.32
N PHE A 323 12.76 -4.17 26.25
CA PHE A 323 11.81 -3.09 26.02
C PHE A 323 12.34 -1.80 26.62
N GLU A 324 12.33 -0.74 25.83
CA GLU A 324 12.68 0.62 26.25
C GLU A 324 11.47 1.53 26.05
N ARG A 325 11.18 2.38 27.04
CA ARG A 325 10.14 3.41 26.89
C ARG A 325 10.66 4.49 25.95
N ASN A 326 10.03 4.60 24.77
CA ASN A 326 10.30 5.64 23.79
C ASN A 326 9.07 6.52 23.55
N THR A 327 9.30 7.69 22.97
CA THR A 327 8.24 8.64 22.60
C THR A 327 8.41 9.05 21.14
N GLY A 328 7.46 8.63 20.29
CA GLY A 328 7.33 9.12 18.91
C GLY A 328 6.53 10.43 18.85
N LYS A 329 6.49 11.06 17.67
CA LYS A 329 5.62 12.22 17.40
C LYS A 329 4.90 12.09 16.08
N ALA A 330 3.57 12.23 16.12
CA ALA A 330 2.78 12.57 14.95
C ALA A 330 2.91 14.08 14.70
N ILE A 331 3.40 14.48 13.53
CA ILE A 331 3.71 15.89 13.22
C ILE A 331 2.70 16.42 12.19
N ILE A 332 2.23 17.65 12.40
CA ILE A 332 1.35 18.38 11.49
C ILE A 332 2.04 19.68 11.06
N ALA A 333 1.95 20.01 9.78
CA ALA A 333 2.41 21.29 9.25
C ALA A 333 1.45 21.82 8.17
N TYR A 334 1.39 23.14 8.02
CA TYR A 334 0.46 23.79 7.09
C TYR A 334 1.22 24.62 6.06
N LEU A 335 0.95 24.42 4.77
CA LEU A 335 1.35 25.34 3.71
C LEU A 335 0.17 26.25 3.35
N PRO A 336 0.16 27.53 3.77
CA PRO A 336 -1.04 28.38 3.75
C PRO A 336 -1.64 28.62 2.37
N GLY A 337 -2.96 28.41 2.22
CA GLY A 337 -3.74 28.90 1.10
C GLY A 337 -4.10 30.38 1.22
N LYS A 338 -4.75 30.93 0.18
CA LYS A 338 -5.19 32.34 0.15
C LYS A 338 -6.15 32.71 1.29
N ASN A 339 -6.89 31.74 1.80
CA ASN A 339 -7.89 31.90 2.86
C ASN A 339 -7.42 31.38 4.22
N TYR A 340 -6.15 31.00 4.36
CA TYR A 340 -5.60 30.41 5.58
C TYR A 340 -5.92 31.24 6.82
N GLY A 341 -6.40 30.58 7.88
CA GLY A 341 -6.79 31.22 9.14
C GLY A 341 -8.16 31.93 9.10
N THR A 342 -8.93 31.79 8.03
CA THR A 342 -10.29 32.37 7.91
C THR A 342 -11.36 31.28 7.84
N PRO A 343 -12.64 31.58 8.12
CA PRO A 343 -13.74 30.62 7.97
C PRO A 343 -13.95 30.06 6.55
N ARG A 344 -13.27 30.62 5.54
CA ARG A 344 -13.34 30.17 4.13
C ARG A 344 -12.16 29.28 3.73
N ASP A 345 -11.34 28.85 4.68
CA ASP A 345 -10.20 27.97 4.42
C ASP A 345 -10.69 26.54 4.19
N GLU A 346 -10.63 26.10 2.94
CA GLU A 346 -10.74 24.69 2.59
C GLU A 346 -9.33 24.10 2.51
N GLN A 347 -9.17 22.85 2.95
CA GLN A 347 -7.87 22.23 3.12
C GLN A 347 -7.80 20.87 2.41
N VAL A 348 -6.61 20.52 1.94
CA VAL A 348 -6.28 19.18 1.42
C VAL A 348 -5.27 18.55 2.38
N LEU A 349 -5.57 17.36 2.87
CA LEU A 349 -4.69 16.62 3.79
C LEU A 349 -3.77 15.68 3.01
N LEU A 350 -2.48 15.91 3.09
CA LEU A 350 -1.45 14.99 2.61
C LEU A 350 -0.90 14.21 3.79
N ALA A 351 -0.87 12.88 3.70
CA ALA A 351 -0.52 12.02 4.83
C ALA A 351 0.52 10.96 4.46
N THR A 352 1.39 10.66 5.41
CA THR A 352 2.37 9.57 5.37
C THR A 352 2.72 9.11 6.78
N HIS A 353 3.53 8.05 6.90
CA HIS A 353 4.15 7.65 8.16
C HIS A 353 5.67 7.88 8.11
N THR A 354 6.28 8.03 9.27
CA THR A 354 7.72 8.32 9.44
C THR A 354 8.48 7.20 10.13
N ASP A 355 7.75 6.19 10.60
CA ASP A 355 8.31 5.04 11.28
C ASP A 355 8.21 3.79 10.43
N ALA A 356 9.34 3.13 10.21
CA ALA A 356 9.39 1.79 9.68
C ALA A 356 10.82 1.23 9.78
N MET A 357 11.02 0.03 9.22
CA MET A 357 12.29 -0.65 9.25
C MET A 357 13.25 -0.23 8.14
N SER A 358 12.82 0.57 7.16
CA SER A 358 13.60 0.75 5.93
C SER A 358 13.20 1.93 5.04
N LEU A 359 14.16 2.52 4.31
CA LEU A 359 13.97 3.79 3.58
C LEU A 359 12.67 3.87 2.79
N ILE A 360 12.38 2.96 1.85
CA ILE A 360 11.24 3.12 0.95
C ILE A 360 9.93 2.94 1.72
N GLU A 361 9.90 2.08 2.74
CA GLU A 361 8.71 1.90 3.59
C GLU A 361 8.32 3.26 4.21
N GLU A 362 9.26 3.99 4.84
CA GLU A 362 9.02 5.31 5.47
C GLU A 362 9.45 6.56 4.65
N ASN A 363 9.66 6.47 3.33
CA ASN A 363 10.13 7.63 2.54
C ASN A 363 9.02 8.57 2.06
N GLY A 364 7.75 8.30 2.37
CA GLY A 364 6.67 9.23 2.03
C GLY A 364 6.87 10.60 2.68
N GLY A 365 7.60 10.68 3.81
CA GLY A 365 8.03 11.96 4.39
C GLY A 365 8.88 12.82 3.45
N LEU A 366 9.78 12.19 2.68
CA LEU A 366 10.55 12.86 1.63
C LEU A 366 9.67 13.24 0.43
N GLY A 367 8.69 12.42 0.08
CA GLY A 367 7.68 12.72 -0.94
C GLY A 367 6.87 13.98 -0.58
N LEU A 368 6.42 14.08 0.67
CA LEU A 368 5.73 15.25 1.20
C LEU A 368 6.60 16.52 1.17
N LEU A 369 7.89 16.43 1.49
CA LEU A 369 8.81 17.56 1.33
C LEU A 369 8.94 17.99 -0.14
N GLY A 370 8.99 17.04 -1.08
CA GLY A 370 9.03 17.34 -2.51
C GLY A 370 7.80 18.11 -2.99
N ILE A 371 6.61 17.66 -2.57
CA ILE A 371 5.34 18.36 -2.87
C ILE A 371 5.32 19.74 -2.20
N MET A 372 5.70 19.83 -0.92
CA MET A 372 5.77 21.10 -0.18
C MET A 372 6.69 22.11 -0.89
N SER A 373 7.88 21.66 -1.29
CA SER A 373 8.85 22.46 -2.04
C SER A 373 8.26 22.97 -3.36
N TYR A 374 7.58 22.10 -4.13
CA TYR A 374 6.90 22.50 -5.36
C TYR A 374 5.86 23.61 -5.13
N PHE A 375 4.94 23.42 -4.18
CA PHE A 375 3.87 24.39 -3.91
C PHE A 375 4.35 25.66 -3.21
N ASN A 376 5.57 25.67 -2.64
CA ASN A 376 6.17 26.87 -2.09
C ASN A 376 6.55 27.89 -3.18
N HIS A 377 6.81 27.44 -4.41
CA HIS A 377 7.03 28.32 -5.56
C HIS A 377 5.75 29.01 -6.04
N ILE A 378 4.57 28.55 -5.60
CA ILE A 378 3.27 29.12 -5.96
C ILE A 378 2.83 30.10 -4.85
N PRO A 379 2.61 31.39 -5.17
CA PRO A 379 2.23 32.39 -4.17
C PRO A 379 0.98 32.00 -3.37
N LYS A 380 0.97 32.31 -2.07
CA LYS A 380 -0.18 32.10 -1.17
C LYS A 380 -1.52 32.57 -1.77
N THR A 381 -1.53 33.70 -2.46
CA THR A 381 -2.72 34.28 -3.11
C THR A 381 -3.27 33.45 -4.28
N ALA A 382 -2.41 32.64 -4.91
CA ALA A 382 -2.77 31.76 -6.02
C ALA A 382 -3.24 30.38 -5.54
N ARG A 383 -2.82 29.93 -4.35
CA ARG A 383 -3.22 28.67 -3.72
C ARG A 383 -4.67 28.75 -3.21
N PRO A 384 -5.65 28.07 -3.84
CA PRO A 384 -7.05 28.21 -3.47
C PRO A 384 -7.40 27.55 -2.12
N ARG A 385 -6.60 26.56 -1.71
CA ARG A 385 -6.72 25.76 -0.49
C ARG A 385 -5.41 25.76 0.29
N THR A 386 -5.49 25.47 1.57
CA THR A 386 -4.31 25.16 2.40
C THR A 386 -3.94 23.70 2.24
N LEU A 387 -2.65 23.39 2.19
CA LEU A 387 -2.17 22.00 2.25
C LEU A 387 -1.76 21.67 3.67
N ILE A 388 -2.29 20.58 4.22
CA ILE A 388 -1.88 20.03 5.52
C ILE A 388 -0.95 18.86 5.25
N PHE A 389 0.14 18.76 5.98
CA PHE A 389 1.07 17.65 5.93
C PHE A 389 1.02 16.91 7.27
N TYR A 390 0.57 15.66 7.25
CA TYR A 390 0.47 14.79 8.41
C TYR A 390 1.49 13.66 8.31
N PHE A 391 2.45 13.67 9.22
CA PHE A 391 3.49 12.68 9.38
C PHE A 391 3.17 11.83 10.62
N ASP A 392 2.48 10.71 10.42
CA ASP A 392 2.16 9.76 11.48
C ASP A 392 3.43 8.98 11.89
N CYS A 393 3.46 8.40 13.08
CA CYS A 393 4.58 7.58 13.54
C CYS A 393 4.12 6.29 14.25
N ARG A 394 2.88 5.86 13.99
CA ARG A 394 2.27 4.69 14.63
C ARG A 394 2.26 3.45 13.75
N HIS A 395 2.77 3.52 12.52
CA HIS A 395 2.56 2.48 11.53
C HIS A 395 3.30 1.18 11.90
N PHE A 396 4.49 1.29 12.48
CA PHE A 396 5.36 0.21 12.95
C PHE A 396 5.43 0.07 14.46
N MET A 397 4.68 0.86 15.21
CA MET A 397 4.38 0.52 16.59
C MET A 397 3.62 -0.82 16.66
N PRO A 398 3.79 -1.62 17.73
CA PRO A 398 3.04 -2.87 17.88
C PRO A 398 1.53 -2.64 17.71
N GLY A 399 0.89 -3.45 16.86
CA GLY A 399 -0.54 -3.32 16.53
C GLY A 399 -0.91 -2.21 15.55
N ALA A 400 0.07 -1.45 15.03
CA ALA A 400 -0.11 -0.36 14.08
C ALA A 400 -1.08 0.74 14.56
N GLU A 401 -1.50 1.65 13.69
CA GLU A 401 -2.31 2.83 14.04
C GLU A 401 -3.58 2.49 14.82
N ALA A 402 -4.20 1.35 14.49
CA ALA A 402 -5.45 0.88 15.08
C ALA A 402 -5.33 0.51 16.57
N ALA A 403 -4.13 0.19 17.05
CA ALA A 403 -3.89 -0.08 18.48
C ALA A 403 -3.64 1.19 19.31
N TRP A 404 -3.48 2.34 18.64
CA TRP A 404 -3.15 3.63 19.26
C TRP A 404 -4.12 4.76 18.85
N PRO A 405 -5.45 4.54 18.82
CA PRO A 405 -6.42 5.52 18.31
C PRO A 405 -6.50 6.79 19.15
N GLN A 406 -6.24 6.70 20.46
CA GLN A 406 -6.22 7.82 21.40
C GLN A 406 -5.11 8.85 21.11
N PHE A 407 -4.13 8.48 20.27
CA PHE A 407 -3.04 9.35 19.82
C PHE A 407 -3.21 9.79 18.35
N ASP A 408 -4.35 9.47 17.71
CA ASP A 408 -4.62 10.00 16.38
C ASP A 408 -4.95 11.50 16.48
N TYR A 409 -4.20 12.31 15.74
CA TYR A 409 -4.34 13.77 15.77
C TYR A 409 -5.78 14.25 15.54
N TYR A 410 -6.49 13.63 14.60
CA TYR A 410 -7.85 14.02 14.24
C TYR A 410 -8.94 13.36 15.10
N THR A 411 -8.60 12.31 15.85
CA THR A 411 -9.43 11.85 16.97
C THR A 411 -9.37 12.83 18.13
N ILE A 412 -8.19 13.40 18.42
CA ILE A 412 -8.00 14.41 19.48
C ILE A 412 -8.61 15.77 19.06
N HIS A 413 -8.52 16.11 17.78
CA HIS A 413 -8.98 17.38 17.20
C HIS A 413 -10.05 17.19 16.10
N PRO A 414 -11.23 16.63 16.43
CA PRO A 414 -12.26 16.31 15.43
C PRO A 414 -12.83 17.57 14.73
N GLU A 415 -12.73 18.74 15.37
CA GLU A 415 -13.11 20.01 14.77
C GLU A 415 -12.25 20.39 13.56
N ARG A 416 -10.97 19.97 13.52
CA ARG A 416 -10.03 20.30 12.44
C ARG A 416 -10.35 19.54 11.16
N LEU A 417 -11.03 18.38 11.23
CA LEU A 417 -11.47 17.63 10.06
C LEU A 417 -12.48 18.39 9.18
N LYS A 418 -13.26 19.31 9.76
CA LYS A 418 -14.39 19.98 9.08
C LYS A 418 -13.97 20.80 7.85
N THR A 419 -12.72 21.25 7.81
CA THR A 419 -12.19 22.08 6.71
C THR A 419 -11.54 21.25 5.60
N ILE A 420 -11.32 19.95 5.84
CA ILE A 420 -10.64 19.07 4.91
C ILE A 420 -11.64 18.55 3.89
N VAL A 421 -11.40 18.85 2.62
CA VAL A 421 -12.30 18.47 1.52
C VAL A 421 -11.80 17.27 0.71
N ALA A 422 -10.50 16.97 0.81
CA ALA A 422 -9.89 15.83 0.16
C ALA A 422 -8.61 15.36 0.90
N THR A 423 -8.24 14.10 0.69
CA THR A 423 -6.99 13.54 1.22
C THR A 423 -6.10 12.91 0.15
N LEU A 424 -4.79 12.95 0.34
CA LEU A 424 -3.79 12.24 -0.47
C LEU A 424 -2.79 11.52 0.45
N GLY A 425 -2.76 10.19 0.42
CA GLY A 425 -1.79 9.37 1.12
C GLY A 425 -0.62 8.95 0.23
N MET A 426 0.58 8.78 0.80
CA MET A 426 1.72 8.17 0.09
C MET A 426 2.68 7.40 1.00
N GLU A 427 3.16 6.27 0.50
CA GLU A 427 4.20 5.41 1.08
C GLU A 427 4.84 4.53 -0.02
N HIS A 428 6.04 4.01 0.22
CA HIS A 428 6.72 3.08 -0.68
C HIS A 428 7.05 3.69 -2.05
N MET A 429 7.80 4.78 -2.06
CA MET A 429 8.11 5.53 -3.28
C MET A 429 9.51 5.18 -3.82
N GLY A 430 9.73 5.18 -5.14
CA GLY A 430 11.06 5.07 -5.75
C GLY A 430 11.74 3.69 -5.62
N GLY A 431 11.06 2.65 -5.14
CA GLY A 431 11.66 1.32 -4.97
C GLY A 431 11.84 0.57 -6.28
N ARG A 432 12.93 -0.21 -6.39
CA ARG A 432 13.11 -1.19 -7.47
C ARG A 432 12.44 -2.52 -7.16
N GLN A 433 11.99 -3.21 -8.20
CA GLN A 433 11.41 -4.55 -8.06
C GLN A 433 12.53 -5.58 -7.83
N THR A 434 12.31 -6.51 -6.92
CA THR A 434 13.19 -7.66 -6.70
C THR A 434 12.58 -8.97 -7.19
N VAL A 435 13.43 -9.93 -7.51
CA VAL A 435 13.08 -11.27 -8.01
C VAL A 435 13.97 -12.33 -7.35
N GLU A 436 13.50 -13.58 -7.36
CA GLU A 436 14.31 -14.75 -7.05
C GLU A 436 14.76 -15.44 -8.35
N ALA A 437 16.07 -15.63 -8.50
CA ALA A 437 16.70 -16.17 -9.69
C ALA A 437 17.70 -17.30 -9.34
N GLY A 438 18.31 -17.89 -10.38
CA GLY A 438 19.34 -18.92 -10.24
C GLY A 438 18.81 -20.28 -9.78
N PRO A 439 19.71 -21.25 -9.56
CA PRO A 439 19.34 -22.60 -9.13
C PRO A 439 18.55 -22.57 -7.81
N GLY A 440 17.38 -23.22 -7.81
CA GLY A 440 16.50 -23.27 -6.64
C GLY A 440 15.85 -21.94 -6.25
N GLY A 441 15.99 -20.89 -7.07
CA GLY A 441 15.41 -19.57 -6.77
C GLY A 441 16.02 -18.91 -5.53
N ASN A 442 17.33 -19.11 -5.28
CA ASN A 442 17.99 -18.62 -4.06
C ASN A 442 18.79 -17.34 -4.26
N ASN A 443 18.89 -16.81 -5.48
CA ASN A 443 19.54 -15.52 -5.73
C ASN A 443 18.48 -14.42 -5.68
N TYR A 444 18.49 -13.62 -4.61
CA TYR A 444 17.66 -12.43 -4.50
C TYR A 444 18.35 -11.27 -5.21
N VAL A 445 17.73 -10.71 -6.26
CA VAL A 445 18.33 -9.66 -7.09
C VAL A 445 17.28 -8.65 -7.54
N TYR A 446 17.71 -7.45 -7.96
CA TYR A 446 16.80 -6.52 -8.63
C TYR A 446 16.43 -7.04 -10.03
N SER A 447 15.17 -6.80 -10.42
CA SER A 447 14.69 -7.03 -11.77
C SER A 447 15.50 -6.21 -12.78
N SER A 448 15.89 -6.87 -13.87
CA SER A 448 16.57 -6.23 -15.01
C SER A 448 15.60 -5.71 -16.06
N GLU A 449 14.28 -5.85 -15.86
CA GLU A 449 13.28 -5.29 -16.76
C GLU A 449 13.30 -3.75 -16.74
N LEU A 450 12.77 -3.14 -17.81
CA LEU A 450 12.52 -1.70 -17.84
C LEU A 450 11.46 -1.31 -16.79
N PRO A 451 11.46 -0.05 -16.29
CA PRO A 451 10.49 0.42 -15.30
C PRO A 451 9.05 0.05 -15.67
N GLU A 452 8.58 0.39 -16.86
CA GLU A 452 7.22 0.12 -17.35
C GLU A 452 6.88 -1.38 -17.43
N ASN A 453 7.90 -2.25 -17.49
CA ASN A 453 7.76 -3.70 -17.63
C ASN A 453 7.97 -4.47 -16.31
N GLY A 454 8.12 -3.76 -15.18
CA GLY A 454 8.29 -4.37 -13.86
C GLY A 454 9.72 -4.31 -13.33
N GLY A 455 10.53 -3.35 -13.79
CA GLY A 455 11.84 -3.03 -13.18
C GLY A 455 11.74 -2.26 -11.87
N VAL A 456 10.62 -1.56 -11.65
CA VAL A 456 10.32 -0.78 -10.43
C VAL A 456 9.07 -1.31 -9.74
N ILE A 457 8.94 -1.03 -8.44
CA ILE A 457 7.75 -1.43 -7.68
C ILE A 457 6.50 -0.74 -8.24
N THR A 458 5.39 -1.46 -8.20
CA THR A 458 4.12 -0.94 -8.73
C THR A 458 3.55 0.12 -7.79
N SER A 459 3.20 1.30 -8.28
CA SER A 459 2.37 2.26 -7.55
C SER A 459 0.93 1.73 -7.51
N LEU A 460 0.54 1.09 -6.41
CA LEU A 460 -0.84 0.68 -6.17
C LEU A 460 -1.61 1.92 -5.71
N MET A 461 -2.45 2.46 -6.59
CA MET A 461 -3.24 3.66 -6.34
C MET A 461 -4.62 3.25 -5.82
N ASP A 462 -4.88 3.59 -4.58
CA ASP A 462 -6.17 3.47 -3.93
C ASP A 462 -7.03 4.71 -4.20
N VAL A 463 -8.27 4.51 -4.60
CA VAL A 463 -9.30 5.56 -4.63
C VAL A 463 -10.34 5.21 -3.58
N TYR A 464 -10.59 6.12 -2.64
CA TYR A 464 -11.63 5.93 -1.66
C TYR A 464 -12.99 6.06 -2.34
N ASN A 465 -13.51 4.90 -2.73
CA ASN A 465 -14.70 4.66 -3.53
C ASN A 465 -14.53 4.91 -5.03
N ASN A 466 -15.45 4.40 -5.85
CA ASN A 466 -15.31 4.36 -7.30
C ASN A 466 -15.63 5.72 -7.99
N ASN A 467 -15.16 6.84 -7.45
CA ASN A 467 -15.35 8.16 -8.05
C ASN A 467 -14.55 8.27 -9.36
N ILE A 468 -15.25 8.52 -10.47
CA ILE A 468 -14.63 8.57 -11.81
C ILE A 468 -13.61 9.69 -11.96
N TRP A 469 -13.87 10.87 -11.38
CA TRP A 469 -12.94 12.01 -11.53
C TRP A 469 -11.60 11.72 -10.87
N LEU A 470 -11.61 11.09 -9.68
CA LEU A 470 -10.36 10.70 -9.00
C LEU A 470 -9.56 9.67 -9.81
N VAL A 471 -10.22 8.65 -10.37
CA VAL A 471 -9.58 7.66 -11.25
C VAL A 471 -8.95 8.34 -12.47
N GLU A 472 -9.67 9.24 -13.11
CA GLU A 472 -9.20 9.95 -14.32
C GLU A 472 -8.09 10.95 -14.02
N ALA A 473 -8.13 11.63 -12.88
CA ALA A 473 -7.06 12.50 -12.42
C ALA A 473 -5.75 11.72 -12.23
N ILE A 474 -5.81 10.51 -11.65
CA ILE A 474 -4.63 9.65 -11.50
C ILE A 474 -4.11 9.20 -12.87
N ALA A 475 -4.99 8.74 -13.75
CA ALA A 475 -4.60 8.33 -15.11
C ALA A 475 -3.93 9.48 -15.88
N LYS A 476 -4.46 10.70 -15.76
CA LYS A 476 -3.91 11.91 -16.36
C LYS A 476 -2.53 12.22 -15.78
N ALA A 477 -2.40 12.31 -14.46
CA ALA A 477 -1.13 12.61 -13.80
C ALA A 477 -0.05 11.57 -14.13
N ALA A 478 -0.42 10.30 -14.19
CA ALA A 478 0.51 9.25 -14.57
C ALA A 478 0.98 9.39 -16.03
N THR A 479 0.07 9.78 -16.93
CA THR A 479 0.38 10.00 -18.35
C THR A 479 1.27 11.22 -18.55
N ASP A 480 0.92 12.36 -17.95
CA ASP A 480 1.62 13.64 -18.10
C ASP A 480 3.06 13.59 -17.57
N HIS A 481 3.31 12.75 -16.57
CA HIS A 481 4.62 12.62 -15.91
C HIS A 481 5.38 11.35 -16.27
N HIS A 482 4.92 10.61 -17.30
CA HIS A 482 5.52 9.34 -17.72
C HIS A 482 5.73 8.38 -16.56
N TRP A 483 4.82 8.39 -15.59
CA TRP A 483 4.91 7.63 -14.36
C TRP A 483 4.61 6.15 -14.66
N PRO A 484 5.62 5.26 -14.63
CA PRO A 484 5.42 3.86 -14.96
C PRO A 484 4.76 3.10 -13.80
N ARG A 485 4.24 1.91 -14.11
CA ARG A 485 3.76 0.92 -13.13
C ARG A 485 2.67 1.44 -12.18
N VAL A 486 1.72 2.20 -12.69
CA VAL A 486 0.56 2.66 -11.91
C VAL A 486 -0.62 1.70 -12.09
N ASP A 487 -1.19 1.21 -10.98
CA ASP A 487 -2.37 0.33 -10.93
C ASP A 487 -3.46 0.95 -10.06
N VAL A 488 -4.55 1.44 -10.67
CA VAL A 488 -5.62 2.20 -9.98
C VAL A 488 -6.77 1.27 -9.62
N LYS A 489 -7.14 1.25 -8.34
CA LYS A 489 -8.29 0.52 -7.81
C LYS A 489 -9.09 1.41 -6.86
N ALA A 490 -10.40 1.27 -6.91
CA ALA A 490 -11.36 1.83 -5.96
C ALA A 490 -11.66 0.91 -4.76
N GLY A 491 -11.01 -0.26 -4.70
CA GLY A 491 -11.16 -1.29 -3.68
C GLY A 491 -12.24 -2.32 -3.99
N ASN A 492 -12.71 -3.05 -2.97
CA ASN A 492 -13.72 -4.12 -3.10
C ASN A 492 -15.14 -3.59 -3.40
N VAL A 493 -15.26 -2.43 -4.02
CA VAL A 493 -16.53 -1.78 -4.28
C VAL A 493 -17.25 -2.41 -5.47
N GLU A 494 -16.55 -2.89 -6.52
CA GLU A 494 -17.17 -3.39 -7.77
C GLU A 494 -16.22 -4.27 -8.61
N PRO A 495 -16.71 -4.97 -9.66
CA PRO A 495 -15.80 -5.51 -10.66
C PRO A 495 -15.03 -4.39 -11.39
N GLY A 496 -13.76 -4.64 -11.69
CA GLY A 496 -12.94 -3.68 -12.42
C GLY A 496 -13.31 -3.58 -13.90
N LEU A 497 -12.43 -2.92 -14.65
CA LEU A 497 -12.61 -2.64 -16.07
C LEU A 497 -12.93 -3.91 -16.87
N ASN A 498 -12.28 -5.03 -16.54
CA ASN A 498 -12.43 -6.32 -17.22
C ASN A 498 -13.65 -7.12 -16.74
N GLY A 499 -14.42 -6.60 -15.79
CA GLY A 499 -15.59 -7.27 -15.21
C GLY A 499 -15.25 -8.33 -14.16
N GLY A 500 -13.99 -8.42 -13.73
CA GLY A 500 -13.50 -9.35 -12.71
C GLY A 500 -13.36 -8.71 -11.34
N PHE A 501 -13.02 -9.51 -10.32
CA PHE A 501 -12.85 -9.05 -8.95
C PHE A 501 -11.76 -7.97 -8.84
N GLN A 502 -12.09 -6.85 -8.22
CA GLN A 502 -11.14 -5.80 -7.89
C GLN A 502 -10.74 -5.93 -6.41
N GLY A 503 -9.44 -6.01 -6.16
CA GLY A 503 -8.91 -6.06 -4.81
C GLY A 503 -8.85 -4.69 -4.14
N SER A 504 -8.66 -4.70 -2.83
CA SER A 504 -8.38 -3.53 -2.01
C SER A 504 -6.91 -3.17 -2.08
N VAL A 505 -6.61 -1.88 -2.22
CA VAL A 505 -5.26 -1.37 -2.00
C VAL A 505 -5.14 -1.03 -0.52
N LYS A 506 -4.18 -1.65 0.15
CA LYS A 506 -3.93 -1.44 1.57
C LYS A 506 -2.97 -0.25 1.76
N SER A 507 -3.38 0.95 1.35
CA SER A 507 -2.65 2.17 1.69
C SER A 507 -3.20 2.75 2.99
N PRO A 508 -2.62 2.43 4.18
CA PRO A 508 -3.05 3.01 5.46
C PRO A 508 -3.00 4.54 5.46
N MET A 509 -2.20 5.13 4.56
CA MET A 509 -2.05 6.57 4.42
C MET A 509 -3.18 7.25 3.65
N ASN A 510 -4.09 6.51 3.01
CA ASN A 510 -5.35 7.07 2.52
C ASN A 510 -6.32 7.34 3.68
N LYS A 511 -6.03 8.37 4.47
CA LYS A 511 -6.81 8.76 5.66
C LYS A 511 -8.28 9.09 5.32
N GLY A 512 -8.61 9.37 4.06
CA GLY A 512 -9.97 9.58 3.59
C GLY A 512 -10.93 8.45 3.95
N ARG A 513 -10.47 7.19 3.92
CA ARG A 513 -11.28 6.03 4.35
C ARG A 513 -11.67 6.08 5.82
N ALA A 514 -10.72 6.45 6.69
CA ALA A 514 -10.95 6.56 8.12
C ALA A 514 -11.87 7.75 8.46
N TYR A 515 -11.70 8.88 7.75
CA TYR A 515 -12.41 10.12 8.03
C TYR A 515 -13.68 10.33 7.20
N LYS A 516 -13.98 9.41 6.26
CA LYS A 516 -15.09 9.51 5.30
C LYS A 516 -15.02 10.76 4.41
N ILE A 517 -13.80 11.11 3.99
CA ILE A 517 -13.49 12.26 3.13
C ILE A 517 -12.95 11.72 1.80
N PRO A 518 -13.38 12.23 0.63
CA PRO A 518 -12.82 11.83 -0.67
C PRO A 518 -11.30 11.80 -0.66
N GLY A 519 -10.70 10.71 -1.13
CA GLY A 519 -9.28 10.52 -0.96
C GLY A 519 -8.66 9.55 -1.94
N ILE A 520 -7.39 9.79 -2.21
CA ILE A 520 -6.52 8.90 -2.99
C ILE A 520 -5.32 8.50 -2.13
N GLY A 521 -4.80 7.30 -2.35
CA GLY A 521 -3.60 6.81 -1.65
C GLY A 521 -2.66 6.12 -2.61
N LEU A 522 -1.38 6.42 -2.49
CA LEU A 522 -0.32 5.63 -3.10
C LEU A 522 0.25 4.69 -2.05
N ALA A 523 0.18 3.40 -2.31
CA ALA A 523 1.07 2.40 -1.70
C ALA A 523 1.90 1.77 -2.82
N GLY A 524 3.20 2.02 -2.83
CA GLY A 524 4.10 1.19 -3.60
C GLY A 524 3.96 -0.29 -3.23
N ASP A 525 4.20 -1.15 -4.21
CA ASP A 525 4.23 -2.58 -3.97
C ASP A 525 5.34 -2.91 -2.98
N TRP A 526 5.15 -3.99 -2.23
CA TRP A 526 6.05 -4.40 -1.17
C TRP A 526 6.87 -5.58 -1.68
N PRO A 527 8.05 -5.39 -2.29
CA PRO A 527 8.78 -6.48 -2.94
C PRO A 527 9.52 -7.44 -1.99
N GLY A 528 9.03 -7.60 -0.76
CA GLY A 528 9.53 -8.58 0.20
C GLY A 528 10.79 -8.14 0.93
N GLY A 529 11.11 -8.84 2.02
CA GLY A 529 12.28 -8.58 2.88
C GLY A 529 12.25 -7.27 3.66
N TRP A 530 12.23 -6.12 2.95
CA TRP A 530 12.41 -4.73 3.43
C TRP A 530 13.13 -4.72 4.77
N THR A 531 14.43 -5.01 4.64
CA THR A 531 15.20 -5.64 5.69
C THR A 531 15.56 -4.58 6.74
N GLN A 532 15.38 -4.90 8.02
CA GLN A 532 15.83 -4.03 9.12
C GLN A 532 17.31 -3.64 8.97
N THR A 533 18.09 -4.42 8.23
CA THR A 533 19.53 -4.26 8.11
C THR A 533 19.95 -3.28 7.02
N TYR A 534 19.10 -3.02 6.01
CA TYR A 534 19.46 -2.20 4.87
C TYR A 534 18.49 -1.04 4.62
N ALA A 535 19.08 0.10 4.31
CA ALA A 535 18.37 1.35 4.12
C ALA A 535 17.95 1.58 2.67
N GLN A 536 17.90 0.51 1.85
CA GLN A 536 17.37 0.44 0.47
C GLN A 536 17.94 1.39 -0.57
N LEU A 537 18.93 2.21 -0.24
CA LEU A 537 19.90 2.62 -1.24
C LEU A 537 20.67 1.39 -1.75
N ASP A 538 20.90 0.44 -0.85
CA ASP A 538 21.42 -0.89 -1.04
C ASP A 538 20.47 -1.90 -0.35
N THR A 539 20.36 -3.11 -0.86
CA THR A 539 19.78 -4.27 -0.16
C THR A 539 20.64 -5.51 -0.43
N GLU A 540 20.22 -6.65 0.09
CA GLU A 540 20.75 -7.98 -0.22
C GLU A 540 20.65 -8.31 -1.71
N ALA A 541 19.77 -7.62 -2.44
CA ALA A 541 19.67 -7.69 -3.90
C ALA A 541 20.79 -6.93 -4.64
N GLY A 542 21.59 -6.15 -3.93
CA GLY A 542 22.69 -5.34 -4.45
C GLY A 542 22.51 -3.83 -4.23
N PRO A 543 23.36 -3.00 -4.85
CA PRO A 543 23.25 -1.54 -4.78
C PRO A 543 22.10 -1.01 -5.66
N HIS A 544 21.70 0.23 -5.41
CA HIS A 544 20.71 1.00 -6.16
C HIS A 544 19.27 0.50 -6.01
N GLY A 545 18.83 0.15 -4.80
CA GLY A 545 17.43 -0.21 -4.54
C GLY A 545 16.44 0.95 -4.66
N PHE A 546 16.94 2.17 -4.53
CA PHE A 546 16.21 3.41 -4.72
C PHE A 546 16.50 3.99 -6.11
N ASP A 547 15.45 4.09 -6.91
CA ASP A 547 15.44 4.77 -8.21
C ASP A 547 14.98 6.22 -8.02
N LYS A 548 15.96 7.13 -8.04
CA LYS A 548 15.75 8.57 -7.83
C LYS A 548 14.90 9.22 -8.94
N ASP A 549 15.00 8.73 -10.17
CA ASP A 549 14.24 9.28 -11.30
C ASP A 549 12.77 8.87 -11.19
N TYR A 550 12.52 7.59 -10.88
CA TYR A 550 11.18 7.09 -10.60
C TYR A 550 10.53 7.80 -9.40
N PHE A 551 11.29 8.04 -8.34
CA PHE A 551 10.82 8.81 -7.19
C PHE A 551 10.38 10.24 -7.57
N VAL A 552 11.17 10.94 -8.39
CA VAL A 552 10.81 12.28 -8.87
C VAL A 552 9.57 12.25 -9.78
N GLN A 553 9.43 11.24 -10.65
CA GLN A 553 8.22 11.04 -11.45
C GLN A 553 6.97 10.84 -10.59
N GLN A 554 7.09 10.05 -9.51
CA GLN A 554 6.00 9.87 -8.55
C GLN A 554 5.63 11.19 -7.85
N ILE A 555 6.62 11.96 -7.38
CA ILE A 555 6.35 13.28 -6.75
C ILE A 555 5.70 14.24 -7.76
N ALA A 556 6.11 14.23 -9.03
CA ALA A 556 5.50 15.07 -10.06
C ALA A 556 4.02 14.69 -10.25
N GLY A 557 3.71 13.40 -10.42
CA GLY A 557 2.34 12.90 -10.49
C GLY A 557 1.50 13.26 -9.27
N LEU A 558 2.04 13.08 -8.07
CA LEU A 558 1.37 13.41 -6.81
C LEU A 558 1.21 14.94 -6.60
N SER A 559 2.14 15.75 -7.11
CA SER A 559 2.04 17.21 -7.10
C SER A 559 0.94 17.70 -8.03
N GLN A 560 0.83 17.14 -9.23
CA GLN A 560 -0.30 17.40 -10.12
C GLN A 560 -1.62 17.02 -9.45
N LEU A 561 -1.72 15.82 -8.87
CA LEU A 561 -2.92 15.38 -8.16
C LEU A 561 -3.27 16.30 -6.99
N THR A 562 -2.28 16.76 -6.23
CA THR A 562 -2.47 17.75 -5.18
C THR A 562 -3.06 19.04 -5.73
N GLY A 563 -2.55 19.55 -6.85
CA GLY A 563 -3.05 20.78 -7.46
C GLY A 563 -4.46 20.62 -8.04
N GLU A 564 -4.77 19.47 -8.62
CA GLU A 564 -6.13 19.10 -9.05
C GLU A 564 -7.08 19.05 -7.84
N LEU A 565 -6.65 18.43 -6.72
CA LEU A 565 -7.40 18.43 -5.46
C LEU A 565 -7.51 19.81 -4.81
N MET A 566 -6.64 20.77 -5.12
CA MET A 566 -6.80 22.16 -4.70
C MET A 566 -7.89 22.88 -5.50
N LEU A 567 -8.12 22.49 -6.76
CA LEU A 567 -9.02 23.16 -7.69
C LEU A 567 -10.42 22.54 -7.77
N VAL A 568 -10.51 21.22 -7.57
CA VAL A 568 -11.76 20.49 -7.78
C VAL A 568 -12.85 20.95 -6.81
N LYS A 569 -14.06 21.16 -7.34
CA LYS A 569 -15.23 21.48 -6.51
C LYS A 569 -15.61 20.25 -5.69
N PRO A 570 -15.91 20.38 -4.37
CA PRO A 570 -16.22 19.24 -3.53
C PRO A 570 -17.37 18.37 -4.06
N ILE A 571 -18.35 18.97 -4.75
CA ILE A 571 -19.48 18.24 -5.35
C ILE A 571 -19.07 17.22 -6.43
N VAL A 572 -17.93 17.41 -7.11
CA VAL A 572 -17.42 16.50 -8.15
C VAL A 572 -16.80 15.25 -7.53
N ILE A 573 -16.06 15.43 -6.43
CA ILE A 573 -15.40 14.34 -5.70
C ILE A 573 -16.28 13.74 -4.59
N ASP A 574 -17.54 14.18 -4.47
CA ASP A 574 -18.44 13.66 -3.44
C ASP A 574 -18.61 12.15 -3.54
N LEU A 575 -18.50 11.47 -2.39
CA LEU A 575 -18.48 10.02 -2.33
C LEU A 575 -19.73 9.37 -2.95
N GLY A 576 -20.90 10.02 -2.86
CA GLY A 576 -22.11 9.41 -3.41
C GLY A 576 -22.12 9.26 -4.93
N TRP A 577 -21.20 9.89 -5.67
CA TRP A 577 -21.00 9.58 -7.08
C TRP A 577 -20.38 8.19 -7.29
N GLY A 578 -19.40 7.83 -6.47
CA GLY A 578 -18.80 6.50 -6.47
C GLY A 578 -19.82 5.45 -6.02
N GLU A 579 -20.58 5.72 -4.96
CA GLU A 579 -21.64 4.82 -4.47
C GLU A 579 -22.72 4.57 -5.52
N LEU A 580 -23.15 5.60 -6.25
CA LEU A 580 -24.14 5.47 -7.32
C LEU A 580 -23.58 4.71 -8.53
N LYS A 581 -22.33 4.97 -8.96
CA LYS A 581 -21.65 4.19 -10.00
C LYS A 581 -21.65 2.71 -9.61
N SER A 582 -21.23 2.43 -8.39
CA SER A 582 -21.17 1.09 -7.82
C SER A 582 -22.53 0.39 -7.87
N ALA A 583 -23.55 0.99 -7.26
CA ALA A 583 -24.89 0.41 -7.22
C ALA A 583 -25.47 0.09 -8.61
N LEU A 584 -25.19 0.91 -9.62
CA LEU A 584 -25.63 0.67 -11.00
C LEU A 584 -24.87 -0.48 -11.68
N ILE A 585 -23.55 -0.58 -11.50
CA ILE A 585 -22.72 -1.64 -12.09
C ILE A 585 -23.08 -3.02 -11.50
N ASN A 586 -23.35 -3.05 -10.19
CA ASN A 586 -23.68 -4.24 -9.44
C ASN A 586 -25.10 -4.79 -9.67
N LEU A 587 -25.92 -4.12 -10.50
CA LEU A 587 -27.21 -4.67 -10.91
C LEU A 587 -27.02 -5.98 -11.70
N THR A 588 -27.34 -7.10 -11.05
CA THR A 588 -27.32 -8.43 -11.67
C THR A 588 -28.51 -8.62 -12.60
N GLY A 589 -28.52 -9.70 -13.39
CA GLY A 589 -29.62 -10.00 -14.31
C GLY A 589 -30.99 -10.07 -13.64
N SER A 590 -31.05 -10.55 -12.39
CA SER A 590 -32.29 -10.64 -11.60
C SER A 590 -32.78 -9.29 -11.08
N ALA A 591 -31.95 -8.24 -11.11
CA ALA A 591 -32.35 -6.90 -10.71
C ALA A 591 -33.22 -6.19 -11.77
N PHE A 592 -33.39 -6.77 -12.96
CA PHE A 592 -34.18 -6.18 -14.04
C PHE A 592 -35.52 -6.87 -14.23
N VAL A 593 -36.57 -6.09 -14.51
CA VAL A 593 -37.92 -6.57 -14.84
C VAL A 593 -37.90 -7.53 -16.03
N ARG A 594 -37.03 -7.27 -17.03
CA ARG A 594 -36.77 -8.17 -18.16
C ARG A 594 -35.32 -8.63 -18.13
N ARG A 595 -35.09 -9.88 -17.69
CA ARG A 595 -33.74 -10.45 -17.51
C ARG A 595 -32.94 -10.49 -18.82
N GLN A 596 -33.58 -10.75 -19.97
CA GLN A 596 -32.88 -10.78 -21.26
C GLN A 596 -32.29 -9.43 -21.67
N ASP A 597 -32.87 -8.32 -21.20
CA ASP A 597 -32.42 -6.96 -21.54
C ASP A 597 -31.39 -6.41 -20.54
N ALA A 598 -31.13 -7.14 -19.45
CA ALA A 598 -30.40 -6.63 -18.28
C ALA A 598 -29.02 -6.06 -18.62
N ARG A 599 -28.27 -6.72 -19.51
CA ARG A 599 -26.93 -6.26 -19.92
C ARG A 599 -27.00 -4.89 -20.60
N THR A 600 -27.88 -4.75 -21.59
CA THR A 600 -28.06 -3.50 -22.35
C THR A 600 -28.61 -2.40 -21.46
N ARG A 601 -29.65 -2.68 -20.66
CA ARG A 601 -30.28 -1.69 -19.78
C ARG A 601 -29.33 -1.20 -18.69
N ARG A 602 -28.58 -2.10 -18.05
CA ARG A 602 -27.53 -1.71 -17.10
C ARG A 602 -26.52 -0.78 -17.74
N ARG A 603 -26.07 -1.10 -18.97
CA ARG A 603 -25.13 -0.26 -19.69
C ARG A 603 -25.71 1.14 -19.92
N THR A 604 -26.96 1.24 -20.36
CA THR A 604 -27.65 2.51 -20.54
C THR A 604 -27.77 3.31 -19.24
N LEU A 605 -28.13 2.68 -18.12
CA LEU A 605 -28.21 3.37 -16.83
C LEU A 605 -26.84 3.93 -16.39
N VAL A 606 -25.76 3.16 -16.59
CA VAL A 606 -24.39 3.61 -16.31
C VAL A 606 -23.98 4.75 -17.24
N ASP A 607 -24.33 4.70 -18.53
CA ASP A 607 -24.04 5.77 -19.48
C ASP A 607 -24.82 7.07 -19.13
N GLN A 608 -26.06 6.95 -18.67
CA GLN A 608 -26.86 8.08 -18.17
C GLN A 608 -26.24 8.70 -16.91
N TYR A 609 -25.76 7.87 -15.97
CA TYR A 609 -24.99 8.33 -14.82
C TYR A 609 -23.77 9.15 -15.26
N PHE A 610 -22.98 8.64 -16.21
CA PHE A 610 -21.79 9.36 -16.70
C PHE A 610 -22.17 10.68 -17.36
N ALA A 611 -23.20 10.70 -18.19
CA ALA A 611 -23.69 11.93 -18.82
C ALA A 611 -24.15 12.98 -17.79
N ALA A 612 -24.83 12.55 -16.72
CA ALA A 612 -25.18 13.42 -15.61
C ALA A 612 -23.95 13.95 -14.88
N PHE A 613 -22.98 13.07 -14.56
CA PHE A 613 -21.75 13.44 -13.87
C PHE A 613 -20.92 14.46 -14.65
N ARG A 614 -20.73 14.28 -15.96
CA ARG A 614 -19.98 15.24 -16.82
C ARG A 614 -20.60 16.63 -16.81
N LYS A 615 -21.92 16.74 -16.69
CA LYS A 615 -22.59 18.04 -16.53
C LYS A 615 -22.27 18.69 -15.18
N VAL A 616 -22.11 17.90 -14.11
CA VAL A 616 -21.68 18.40 -12.80
C VAL A 616 -20.25 18.92 -12.84
N GLU A 617 -19.34 18.22 -13.52
CA GLU A 617 -17.94 18.65 -13.69
C GLU A 617 -17.84 20.05 -14.32
N VAL A 618 -18.65 20.33 -15.35
CA VAL A 618 -18.69 21.64 -16.02
C VAL A 618 -19.65 22.64 -15.36
N ALA A 619 -20.13 22.34 -14.14
CA ALA A 619 -21.06 23.15 -13.36
C ALA A 619 -22.44 23.42 -14.02
N ALA A 620 -22.86 22.60 -14.98
CA ALA A 620 -24.19 22.62 -15.59
C ALA A 620 -25.22 21.88 -14.70
N HIS A 621 -25.40 22.36 -13.46
CA HIS A 621 -26.18 21.65 -12.44
C HIS A 621 -27.66 21.44 -12.82
N SER A 622 -28.28 22.38 -13.53
CA SER A 622 -29.66 22.23 -14.02
C SER A 622 -29.80 21.06 -15.00
N ASP A 623 -28.88 20.96 -15.95
CA ASP A 623 -28.87 19.87 -16.94
C ASP A 623 -28.52 18.54 -16.31
N ALA A 624 -27.65 18.55 -15.29
CA ALA A 624 -27.33 17.37 -14.50
C ALA A 624 -28.57 16.85 -13.76
N LYS A 625 -29.36 17.74 -13.14
CA LYS A 625 -30.64 17.36 -12.49
C LYS A 625 -31.62 16.75 -13.49
N VAL A 626 -31.73 17.31 -14.69
CA VAL A 626 -32.59 16.73 -15.75
C VAL A 626 -32.13 15.31 -16.09
N ALA A 627 -30.83 15.11 -16.31
CA ALA A 627 -30.28 13.78 -16.60
C ALA A 627 -30.49 12.77 -15.46
N LEU A 628 -30.34 13.20 -14.20
CA LEU A 628 -30.59 12.35 -13.03
C LEU A 628 -32.08 11.98 -12.90
N LYS A 629 -33.01 12.90 -13.20
CA LYS A 629 -34.45 12.58 -13.22
C LYS A 629 -34.80 11.56 -14.30
N GLU A 630 -34.15 11.65 -15.46
CA GLU A 630 -34.29 10.64 -16.52
C GLU A 630 -33.75 9.28 -16.07
N LEU A 631 -32.59 9.27 -15.40
CA LEU A 631 -32.04 8.06 -14.78
C LEU A 631 -33.04 7.43 -13.79
N VAL A 632 -33.67 8.22 -12.91
CA VAL A 632 -34.71 7.73 -11.98
C VAL A 632 -35.90 7.13 -12.73
N ALA A 633 -36.38 7.77 -13.79
CA ALA A 633 -37.48 7.25 -14.60
C ALA A 633 -37.14 5.88 -15.20
N ASN A 634 -35.93 5.72 -15.74
CA ASN A 634 -35.48 4.46 -16.31
C ASN A 634 -35.22 3.38 -15.25
N VAL A 635 -34.65 3.71 -14.09
CA VAL A 635 -34.55 2.79 -12.96
C VAL A 635 -35.95 2.26 -12.59
N SER A 636 -36.94 3.14 -12.52
CA SER A 636 -38.32 2.80 -12.18
C SER A 636 -38.98 1.88 -13.21
N ALA A 637 -38.67 2.07 -14.49
CA ALA A 637 -39.23 1.28 -15.57
C ALA A 637 -38.54 -0.08 -15.74
N TRP A 638 -37.25 -0.18 -15.38
CA TRP A 638 -36.41 -1.31 -15.79
C TRP A 638 -35.94 -2.20 -14.64
N VAL A 639 -35.82 -1.68 -13.43
CA VAL A 639 -35.31 -2.38 -12.25
C VAL A 639 -36.47 -2.91 -11.42
N VAL A 640 -36.32 -4.07 -10.77
CA VAL A 640 -37.37 -4.65 -9.91
C VAL A 640 -37.60 -3.80 -8.65
N PRO A 641 -38.83 -3.73 -8.10
CA PRO A 641 -39.17 -2.82 -6.99
C PRO A 641 -38.19 -2.87 -5.81
N ASP A 642 -37.79 -4.07 -5.37
CA ASP A 642 -36.88 -4.28 -4.23
C ASP A 642 -35.49 -3.67 -4.41
N LYS A 643 -35.09 -3.37 -5.65
CA LYS A 643 -33.80 -2.73 -5.99
C LYS A 643 -33.95 -1.25 -6.39
N GLN A 644 -35.18 -0.75 -6.54
CA GLN A 644 -35.42 0.65 -6.92
C GLN A 644 -35.17 1.61 -5.75
N ALA A 645 -35.56 1.23 -4.53
CA ALA A 645 -35.52 2.14 -3.37
C ALA A 645 -34.09 2.63 -3.06
N ASP A 646 -33.11 1.71 -3.06
CA ASP A 646 -31.71 2.03 -2.79
C ASP A 646 -31.13 2.97 -3.86
N LEU A 647 -31.37 2.64 -5.14
CA LEU A 647 -30.90 3.47 -6.26
C LEU A 647 -31.54 4.86 -6.27
N ARG A 648 -32.85 4.94 -6.00
CA ARG A 648 -33.56 6.24 -5.91
C ARG A 648 -32.99 7.08 -4.79
N THR A 649 -32.75 6.49 -3.62
CA THR A 649 -32.13 7.20 -2.48
C THR A 649 -30.79 7.82 -2.87
N LEU A 650 -29.93 7.05 -3.55
CA LEU A 650 -28.65 7.56 -4.03
C LEU A 650 -28.80 8.69 -5.05
N VAL A 651 -29.69 8.54 -6.05
CA VAL A 651 -29.90 9.55 -7.09
C VAL A 651 -30.55 10.82 -6.53
N ASP A 652 -31.58 10.69 -5.70
CA ASP A 652 -32.28 11.83 -5.09
C ASP A 652 -31.34 12.63 -4.17
N ALA A 653 -30.45 11.94 -3.43
CA ALA A 653 -29.39 12.60 -2.67
C ALA A 653 -28.45 13.42 -3.57
N ARG A 654 -28.15 12.95 -4.80
CA ARG A 654 -27.38 13.75 -5.78
C ARG A 654 -28.15 14.97 -6.26
N ILE A 655 -29.42 14.80 -6.60
CA ILE A 655 -30.29 15.90 -7.06
C ILE A 655 -30.39 16.99 -5.97
N PHE A 656 -30.54 16.58 -4.71
CA PHE A 656 -30.60 17.48 -3.56
C PHE A 656 -29.32 18.32 -3.45
N LYS A 657 -28.14 17.69 -3.51
CA LYS A 657 -26.84 18.39 -3.42
C LYS A 657 -26.53 19.34 -4.59
N LEU A 658 -27.23 19.20 -5.73
CA LEU A 658 -27.09 20.11 -6.87
C LEU A 658 -28.01 21.33 -6.78
N SER A 659 -28.86 21.42 -5.76
CA SER A 659 -29.76 22.54 -5.46
C SER A 659 -29.09 23.53 -4.54
#